data_AF-A0A161ZCX3-F1
#
_entry.id   AF-A0A161ZCX3-F1
#
_cell.length_a   1.000
_cell.length_b   1.000
_cell.length_c   1.000
_cell.angle_alpha   90.00
_cell.angle_beta   90.00
_cell.angle_gamma   90.00
#
_symmetry.space_group_name_H-M   'P 1'
#
loop_
_entity.id
_entity.type
_entity.pdbx_description
1 polymer ?
#
loop_
_entity_poly.entity_id
_entity_poly.type
_entity_poly.pdbx_seq_one_letter_code
_entity_poly.pdbx_strand_id
1 'polypeptide(L)'
;MEAQRGDAERVHDPFVLWCWAVGALLVLLVVLLASPLDESTRRGISQVSIVVAGATAAASCGWRAARSTGRRRRAWSLLSIGGAIGLVGNLYAGLVADPTTGDVAYITALLLGVVGLAFFPTVRPRGKEIGRMLLDSVVVGGSVLYIALYAVTIGPDAGSGSGSAAVTAYLLPVVDALLATFAVLVMTRSSASERVPLVLVGSGFVLYAVADVAFALLSADGTFTFGSPIDIGWVGGYLMIALAARHRTASGSPVADQPAEGSAVLGTTVTFCLFLAAALVRVAQSSTGVSWAPNALWVVVLVAVVARQVLVVADNESLLHGLERRVEERTSQLRALASERARTLESVADGIYGVDPDGRVTFVNPAASRTLGASQEALIGQGAHALFHAPDADGNAYPAESCYVTEAVRDGVTTVAEQDVYLRGDGSEVAVEVTASPLKDDGRTLGAVVVFRDITDRREVERLKDEFVSVVSHELRTPLTSIRGALGLLDSGTLGPLPERSARMVHVARLSSERLNRLVDDILDIERMDSGTTPLERADHRVEDLVTTAAEQVGLLAREAGVEIVQERTDQVVSVDGDRIVQMLTNLLSNAVKFSPRGTTVRVSARGAGDLVELQVEDEGRGIPPDKLEAVFGRFEQVDASDSRERGGSGLGLAISRSIVERHGGRLWAESSGEGTGSTLRATLPPATPQADHPPRVVVVDDDLYVVDVLRSVLESRGYDVVGVTDSAQAFAAIEAARPAAVVLDLAMPGRDGHSVLDRVRRTAATANVPVVIVSGSQPSKAVTTASLADRWLVKPVDPAELERTVREVISLRPHHEHVLVVEDDPDLGEVLRTLLQGAGLVVTLARSVREAQDVLATPEEPALLVLDLALPDGAGREVVAALRRDGRLSRVPLVVYSGARLDARQRAGLRLGDTVFLRKGSTSPEKLLEPVLELLDTAAGRTSTEPGRPGESLRTEDEWRPGAPPST
;
A
#
# COMPACT_ATOMS: atom_id res chain seq x y z
N MET A 1 -0.98 -12.44 -33.47
CA MET A 1 -1.54 -13.51 -34.33
C MET A 1 -2.77 -13.07 -35.14
N GLU A 2 -3.35 -11.88 -34.93
CA GLU A 2 -4.48 -11.40 -35.75
C GLU A 2 -4.08 -10.71 -37.07
N ALA A 3 -2.83 -10.27 -37.21
CA ALA A 3 -2.35 -9.59 -38.42
C ALA A 3 -2.19 -10.52 -39.64
N GLN A 4 -2.03 -11.84 -39.44
CA GLN A 4 -1.87 -12.81 -40.54
C GLN A 4 -3.20 -13.35 -41.10
N ARG A 5 -4.35 -13.07 -40.46
CA ARG A 5 -5.67 -13.41 -41.01
C ARG A 5 -6.17 -12.41 -42.07
N GLY A 6 -5.62 -11.18 -42.09
CA GLY A 6 -6.08 -10.10 -42.97
C GLY A 6 -5.69 -10.26 -44.45
N ASP A 7 -4.65 -11.03 -44.77
CA ASP A 7 -4.20 -11.18 -46.16
C ASP A 7 -4.87 -12.34 -46.91
N ALA A 8 -5.49 -13.29 -46.20
CA ALA A 8 -6.27 -14.37 -46.82
C ALA A 8 -7.70 -13.95 -47.21
N GLU A 9 -8.29 -12.94 -46.55
CA GLU A 9 -9.65 -12.47 -46.85
C GLU A 9 -9.75 -11.46 -48.01
N ARG A 10 -8.64 -10.85 -48.45
CA ARG A 10 -8.67 -9.86 -49.55
C ARG A 10 -9.03 -10.47 -50.91
N VAL A 11 -8.89 -11.78 -51.09
CA VAL A 11 -9.11 -12.45 -52.38
C VAL A 11 -10.59 -12.76 -52.65
N HIS A 12 -11.47 -12.67 -51.64
CA HIS A 12 -12.90 -12.92 -51.79
C HIS A 12 -13.77 -11.84 -51.14
N ASP A 13 -13.52 -10.56 -51.42
CA ASP A 13 -14.55 -9.56 -51.15
C ASP A 13 -15.66 -9.68 -52.21
N PRO A 14 -16.89 -10.13 -51.86
CA PRO A 14 -17.99 -10.21 -52.82
C PRO A 14 -18.25 -8.88 -53.52
N PHE A 15 -17.92 -7.74 -52.89
CA PHE A 15 -18.02 -6.42 -53.51
C PHE A 15 -17.09 -6.25 -54.72
N VAL A 16 -15.84 -6.72 -54.63
CA VAL A 16 -14.87 -6.65 -55.74
C VAL A 16 -15.35 -7.48 -56.92
N LEU A 17 -16.00 -8.63 -56.67
CA LEU A 17 -16.60 -9.45 -57.70
C LEU A 17 -17.76 -8.71 -58.42
N TRP A 18 -18.59 -7.96 -57.69
CA TRP A 18 -19.61 -7.08 -58.28
C TRP A 18 -18.99 -5.96 -59.13
N CYS A 19 -17.89 -5.34 -58.67
CA CYS A 19 -17.17 -4.33 -59.47
C CYS A 19 -16.67 -4.90 -60.80
N TRP A 20 -16.04 -6.08 -60.78
CA TRP A 20 -15.58 -6.75 -61.99
C TRP A 20 -16.73 -7.15 -62.92
N ALA A 21 -17.83 -7.67 -62.37
CA ALA A 21 -19.02 -8.01 -63.16
C ALA A 21 -19.63 -6.78 -63.84
N VAL A 22 -19.76 -5.66 -63.13
CA VAL A 22 -20.26 -4.39 -63.69
C VAL A 22 -19.29 -3.86 -64.76
N GLY A 23 -17.98 -3.87 -64.50
CA GLY A 23 -16.98 -3.42 -65.46
C GLY A 23 -16.96 -4.26 -66.73
N ALA A 24 -16.99 -5.59 -66.61
CA ALA A 24 -17.05 -6.50 -67.75
C ALA A 24 -18.34 -6.33 -68.56
N LEU A 25 -19.48 -6.12 -67.88
CA LEU A 25 -20.76 -5.86 -68.54
C LEU A 25 -20.76 -4.55 -69.33
N LEU A 26 -20.21 -3.47 -68.75
CA LEU A 26 -20.08 -2.18 -69.45
C LEU A 26 -19.15 -2.28 -70.65
N VAL A 27 -17.99 -2.94 -70.52
CA VAL A 27 -17.06 -3.16 -71.65
C VAL A 27 -17.71 -3.99 -72.75
N LEU A 28 -18.42 -5.07 -72.39
CA LEU A 28 -19.17 -5.87 -73.36
C LEU A 28 -20.22 -5.03 -74.08
N LEU A 29 -20.93 -4.16 -73.36
CA LEU A 29 -21.93 -3.26 -73.95
C LEU A 29 -21.28 -2.22 -74.89
N VAL A 30 -20.12 -1.63 -74.52
CA VAL A 30 -19.33 -0.77 -75.42
C VAL A 30 -19.04 -1.49 -76.72
N VAL A 31 -18.50 -2.72 -76.63
CA VAL A 31 -18.13 -3.52 -77.80
C VAL A 31 -19.35 -3.83 -78.66
N LEU A 32 -20.48 -4.24 -78.06
CA LEU A 32 -21.71 -4.56 -78.80
C LEU A 32 -22.33 -3.32 -79.48
N LEU A 33 -22.36 -2.17 -78.81
CA LEU A 33 -22.96 -0.94 -79.37
C LEU A 33 -22.05 -0.26 -80.40
N ALA A 34 -20.73 -0.45 -80.31
CA ALA A 34 -19.76 0.00 -81.30
C ALA A 34 -19.53 -1.00 -82.46
N SER A 35 -20.08 -2.22 -82.36
CA SER A 35 -19.95 -3.26 -83.40
C SER A 35 -20.78 -2.96 -84.65
N PRO A 36 -20.48 -3.59 -85.80
CA PRO A 36 -21.24 -3.41 -87.05
C PRO A 36 -22.59 -4.14 -87.07
N LEU A 37 -23.18 -4.42 -85.90
CA LEU A 37 -24.53 -4.98 -85.80
C LEU A 37 -25.57 -4.01 -86.40
N ASP A 38 -26.65 -4.58 -86.92
CA ASP A 38 -27.78 -3.80 -87.45
C ASP A 38 -28.37 -2.90 -86.36
N GLU A 39 -28.88 -1.73 -86.78
CA GLU A 39 -29.37 -0.70 -85.87
C GLU A 39 -30.53 -1.19 -84.99
N SER A 40 -31.42 -2.02 -85.54
CA SER A 40 -32.51 -2.66 -84.78
C SER A 40 -32.00 -3.54 -83.64
N THR A 41 -30.98 -4.37 -83.90
CA THR A 41 -30.36 -5.21 -82.87
C THR A 41 -29.66 -4.38 -81.81
N ARG A 42 -28.87 -3.35 -82.19
CA ARG A 42 -28.20 -2.47 -81.21
C ARG A 42 -29.20 -1.70 -80.36
N ARG A 43 -30.28 -1.20 -80.96
CA ARG A 43 -31.39 -0.55 -80.24
C ARG A 43 -32.06 -1.48 -79.24
N GLY A 44 -32.36 -2.72 -79.65
CA GLY A 44 -32.92 -3.74 -78.76
C GLY A 44 -31.99 -4.08 -77.59
N ILE A 45 -30.69 -4.24 -77.85
CA ILE A 45 -29.67 -4.47 -76.81
C ILE A 45 -29.64 -3.31 -75.82
N SER A 46 -29.63 -2.06 -76.30
CA SER A 46 -29.62 -0.88 -75.45
C SER A 46 -30.87 -0.76 -74.56
N GLN A 47 -32.06 -0.86 -75.14
CA GLN A 47 -33.32 -0.76 -74.39
C GLN A 47 -33.44 -1.86 -73.32
N VAL A 48 -33.10 -3.11 -73.66
CA VAL A 48 -33.08 -4.20 -72.68
C VAL A 48 -32.04 -3.94 -71.60
N SER A 49 -30.85 -3.45 -71.96
CA SER A 49 -29.78 -3.19 -70.99
C SER A 49 -30.15 -2.07 -70.01
N ILE A 50 -30.79 -0.99 -70.47
CA ILE A 50 -31.25 0.11 -69.61
C ILE A 50 -32.34 -0.39 -68.64
N VAL A 51 -33.31 -1.17 -69.13
CA VAL A 51 -34.38 -1.73 -68.29
C VAL A 51 -33.83 -2.70 -67.25
N VAL A 52 -32.94 -3.61 -67.65
CA VAL A 52 -32.31 -4.58 -66.75
C VAL A 52 -31.43 -3.89 -65.72
N ALA A 53 -30.63 -2.90 -66.12
CA ALA A 53 -29.81 -2.12 -65.20
C ALA A 53 -30.68 -1.33 -64.21
N GLY A 54 -31.74 -0.68 -64.68
CA GLY A 54 -32.71 0.03 -63.85
C GLY A 54 -33.41 -0.86 -62.82
N ALA A 55 -33.88 -2.03 -63.25
CA ALA A 55 -34.47 -3.02 -62.35
C ALA A 55 -33.45 -3.52 -61.30
N THR A 56 -32.20 -3.76 -61.73
CA THR A 56 -31.11 -4.21 -60.85
C THR A 56 -30.76 -3.15 -59.80
N ALA A 57 -30.76 -1.87 -60.18
CA ALA A 57 -30.52 -0.75 -59.28
C ALA A 57 -31.65 -0.59 -58.25
N ALA A 58 -32.91 -0.59 -58.71
CA ALA A 58 -34.09 -0.46 -57.85
C ALA A 58 -34.18 -1.63 -56.85
N ALA A 59 -33.95 -2.86 -57.31
CA ALA A 59 -33.93 -4.05 -56.47
C ALA A 59 -32.76 -4.05 -55.48
N SER A 60 -31.56 -3.65 -55.90
CA SER A 60 -30.39 -3.58 -55.00
C SER A 60 -30.57 -2.51 -53.92
N CYS A 61 -31.14 -1.35 -54.27
CA CYS A 61 -31.51 -0.31 -53.30
C CYS A 61 -32.58 -0.81 -52.32
N GLY A 62 -33.61 -1.51 -52.80
CA GLY A 62 -34.68 -2.07 -51.96
C GLY A 62 -34.16 -3.15 -51.01
N TRP A 63 -33.31 -4.04 -51.50
CA TRP A 63 -32.60 -5.05 -50.71
C TRP A 63 -31.75 -4.42 -49.61
N ARG A 64 -31.06 -3.31 -49.92
CA ARG A 64 -30.27 -2.56 -48.93
C ARG A 64 -31.16 -1.83 -47.93
N ALA A 65 -32.27 -1.24 -48.37
CA ALA A 65 -33.24 -0.58 -47.50
C ALA A 65 -33.79 -1.54 -46.44
N ALA A 66 -34.13 -2.78 -46.84
CA ALA A 66 -34.58 -3.82 -45.93
C ALA A 66 -33.53 -4.23 -44.87
N ARG A 67 -32.25 -4.01 -45.15
CA ARG A 67 -31.10 -4.33 -44.28
C ARG A 67 -30.51 -3.12 -43.55
N SER A 68 -31.12 -1.95 -43.69
CA SER A 68 -30.66 -0.71 -43.05
C SER A 68 -31.70 -0.24 -42.02
N THR A 69 -31.28 0.60 -41.07
CA THR A 69 -32.19 1.18 -40.05
C THR A 69 -32.20 2.71 -40.12
N GLY A 70 -33.17 3.32 -39.44
CA GLY A 70 -33.25 4.78 -39.28
C GLY A 70 -33.27 5.55 -40.60
N ARG A 71 -32.39 6.56 -40.71
CA ARG A 71 -32.29 7.44 -41.89
C ARG A 71 -31.78 6.70 -43.14
N ARG A 72 -30.86 5.74 -42.98
CA ARG A 72 -30.32 4.94 -44.09
C ARG A 72 -31.40 4.09 -44.75
N ARG A 73 -32.31 3.52 -43.96
CA ARG A 73 -33.49 2.82 -44.50
C ARG A 73 -34.31 3.74 -45.41
N ARG A 74 -34.63 4.95 -44.93
CA ARG A 74 -35.42 5.93 -45.70
C ARG A 74 -34.71 6.36 -46.98
N ALA A 75 -33.40 6.62 -46.90
CA ALA A 75 -32.58 7.02 -48.04
C ALA A 75 -32.61 5.98 -49.17
N TRP A 76 -32.31 4.71 -48.83
CA TRP A 76 -32.33 3.61 -49.80
C TRP A 76 -33.74 3.24 -50.27
N SER A 77 -34.76 3.38 -49.42
CA SER A 77 -36.16 3.21 -49.81
C SER A 77 -36.58 4.24 -50.87
N LEU A 78 -36.22 5.51 -50.69
CA LEU A 78 -36.56 6.57 -51.64
C LEU A 78 -35.84 6.39 -52.98
N LEU A 79 -34.56 5.98 -52.97
CA LEU A 79 -33.82 5.64 -54.19
C LEU A 79 -34.42 4.42 -54.91
N SER A 80 -34.87 3.40 -54.17
CA SER A 80 -35.52 2.22 -54.73
C SER A 80 -36.87 2.56 -55.35
N ILE A 81 -37.72 3.33 -54.65
CA ILE A 81 -39.02 3.78 -55.14
C ILE A 81 -38.85 4.70 -56.35
N GLY A 82 -37.93 5.67 -56.29
CA GLY A 82 -37.62 6.55 -57.42
C GLY A 82 -37.15 5.76 -58.63
N GLY A 83 -36.20 4.83 -58.47
CA GLY A 83 -35.74 3.96 -59.55
C GLY A 83 -36.86 3.11 -60.15
N ALA A 84 -37.79 2.58 -59.35
CA ALA A 84 -38.94 1.82 -59.83
C ALA A 84 -39.94 2.71 -60.60
N ILE A 85 -40.22 3.91 -60.11
CA ILE A 85 -41.09 4.88 -60.80
C ILE A 85 -40.47 5.29 -62.15
N GLY A 86 -39.18 5.62 -62.18
CA GLY A 86 -38.48 5.98 -63.42
C GLY A 86 -38.47 4.83 -64.43
N LEU A 87 -38.25 3.59 -63.97
CA LEU A 87 -38.29 2.40 -64.83
C LEU A 87 -39.68 2.15 -65.42
N VAL A 88 -40.72 2.20 -64.57
CA VAL A 88 -42.12 2.02 -65.01
C VAL A 88 -42.53 3.14 -65.97
N GLY A 89 -42.11 4.38 -65.69
CA GLY A 89 -42.31 5.53 -66.57
C GLY A 89 -41.71 5.32 -67.96
N ASN A 90 -40.45 4.88 -68.01
CA ASN A 90 -39.75 4.62 -69.27
C ASN A 90 -40.39 3.46 -70.06
N LEU A 91 -40.79 2.38 -69.38
CA LEU A 91 -41.51 1.25 -70.00
C LEU A 91 -42.87 1.69 -70.54
N TYR A 92 -43.62 2.49 -69.78
CA TYR A 92 -44.93 3.00 -70.18
C TYR A 92 -44.83 3.92 -71.39
N ALA A 93 -43.89 4.87 -71.38
CA ALA A 93 -43.64 5.77 -72.50
C ALA A 93 -43.28 5.02 -73.78
N GLY A 94 -42.47 3.96 -73.67
CA GLY A 94 -42.10 3.10 -74.81
C GLY A 94 -43.27 2.27 -75.35
N LEU A 95 -44.19 1.80 -74.50
CA LEU A 95 -45.31 0.94 -74.90
C LEU A 95 -46.51 1.72 -75.45
N VAL A 96 -46.82 2.88 -74.85
CA VAL A 96 -48.01 3.69 -75.15
C VAL A 96 -47.68 4.85 -76.11
N ALA A 97 -46.40 5.06 -76.41
CA ALA A 97 -45.90 6.18 -77.21
C ALA A 97 -46.33 7.56 -76.64
N ASP A 98 -46.48 7.65 -75.31
CA ASP A 98 -46.72 8.90 -74.60
C ASP A 98 -45.44 9.34 -73.84
N PRO A 99 -44.61 10.20 -74.45
CA PRO A 99 -43.38 10.69 -73.83
C PRO A 99 -43.64 11.60 -72.63
N THR A 100 -44.78 12.30 -72.59
CA THR A 100 -45.05 13.30 -71.55
C THR A 100 -45.24 12.68 -70.17
N THR A 101 -45.94 11.54 -70.10
CA THR A 101 -46.09 10.78 -68.85
C THR A 101 -44.77 10.15 -68.40
N GLY A 102 -43.93 9.73 -69.35
CA GLY A 102 -42.58 9.24 -69.08
C GLY A 102 -41.69 10.30 -68.43
N ASP A 103 -41.67 11.50 -69.00
CA ASP A 103 -40.90 12.64 -68.49
C ASP A 103 -41.33 13.02 -67.06
N VAL A 104 -42.65 13.04 -66.78
CA VAL A 104 -43.17 13.33 -65.44
C VAL A 104 -42.77 12.26 -64.43
N ALA A 105 -42.82 10.97 -64.82
CA ALA A 105 -42.39 9.87 -63.96
C ALA A 105 -40.87 9.94 -63.69
N TYR A 106 -40.08 10.31 -64.69
CA TYR A 106 -38.64 10.48 -64.56
C TYR A 106 -38.27 11.67 -63.66
N ILE A 107 -38.89 12.84 -63.84
CA ILE A 107 -38.71 14.01 -62.94
C ILE A 107 -39.10 13.64 -61.50
N THR A 108 -40.20 12.90 -61.33
CA THR A 108 -40.64 12.42 -60.01
C THR A 108 -39.60 11.49 -59.38
N ALA A 109 -39.01 10.58 -60.17
CA ALA A 109 -37.94 9.69 -59.74
C ALA A 109 -36.69 10.47 -59.29
N LEU A 110 -36.30 11.51 -60.04
CA LEU A 110 -35.16 12.37 -59.71
C LEU A 110 -35.39 13.15 -58.41
N LEU A 111 -36.59 13.72 -58.21
CA LEU A 111 -36.93 14.43 -56.97
C LEU A 111 -36.88 13.51 -55.75
N LEU A 112 -37.37 12.26 -55.87
CA LEU A 112 -37.22 11.25 -54.82
C LEU A 112 -35.76 10.88 -54.57
N GLY A 113 -34.92 10.90 -55.61
CA GLY A 113 -33.47 10.78 -55.50
C GLY A 113 -32.87 11.88 -54.63
N VAL A 114 -33.22 13.15 -54.88
CA VAL A 114 -32.72 14.31 -54.10
C VAL A 114 -33.07 14.15 -52.62
N VAL A 115 -34.35 13.86 -52.34
CA VAL A 115 -34.83 13.67 -50.98
C VAL A 115 -34.16 12.46 -50.33
N GLY A 116 -33.94 11.37 -51.08
CA GLY A 116 -33.20 10.20 -50.64
C GLY A 116 -31.78 10.51 -50.20
N LEU A 117 -31.04 11.29 -51.00
CA LEU A 117 -29.67 11.70 -50.70
C LEU A 117 -29.57 12.54 -49.41
N ALA A 118 -30.58 13.37 -49.12
CA ALA A 118 -30.60 14.22 -47.93
C ALA A 118 -30.68 13.40 -46.62
N PHE A 119 -31.08 12.13 -46.69
CA PHE A 119 -31.13 11.22 -45.55
C PHE A 119 -29.83 10.41 -45.34
N PHE A 120 -28.81 10.56 -46.18
CA PHE A 120 -27.52 9.88 -45.98
C PHE A 120 -26.71 10.41 -44.76
N PRO A 121 -26.61 11.72 -44.46
CA PRO A 121 -25.84 12.20 -43.31
C PRO A 121 -26.34 11.67 -41.95
N THR A 122 -25.42 11.11 -41.15
CA THR A 122 -25.69 10.51 -39.83
C THR A 122 -25.87 11.56 -38.73
N VAL A 123 -25.11 12.66 -38.79
CA VAL A 123 -25.21 13.79 -37.86
C VAL A 123 -26.34 14.72 -38.30
N ARG A 124 -27.20 15.18 -37.38
CA ARG A 124 -28.19 16.23 -37.66
C ARG A 124 -27.43 17.53 -37.91
N PRO A 125 -27.47 18.11 -39.13
CA PRO A 125 -26.85 19.41 -39.35
C PRO A 125 -27.54 20.47 -38.50
N ARG A 126 -26.75 21.38 -37.92
CA ARG A 126 -27.28 22.54 -37.17
C ARG A 126 -28.03 23.49 -38.13
N GLY A 127 -28.94 24.32 -37.61
CA GLY A 127 -29.74 25.23 -38.44
C GLY A 127 -28.91 26.10 -39.40
N LYS A 128 -27.75 26.61 -38.94
CA LYS A 128 -26.80 27.38 -39.77
C LYS A 128 -26.09 26.50 -40.83
N GLU A 129 -25.78 25.25 -40.51
CA GLU A 129 -25.15 24.32 -41.46
C GLU A 129 -26.11 23.91 -42.58
N ILE A 130 -27.40 23.74 -42.26
CA ILE A 130 -28.47 23.50 -43.25
C ILE A 130 -28.56 24.70 -44.21
N GLY A 131 -28.61 25.92 -43.67
CA GLY A 131 -28.63 27.14 -44.49
C GLY A 131 -27.44 27.22 -45.44
N ARG A 132 -26.24 26.89 -44.97
CA ARG A 132 -25.04 26.82 -45.81
C ARG A 132 -25.14 25.74 -46.90
N MET A 133 -25.61 24.54 -46.59
CA MET A 133 -25.75 23.45 -47.57
C MET A 133 -26.76 23.79 -48.68
N LEU A 134 -27.88 24.43 -48.31
CA LEU A 134 -28.87 24.87 -49.28
C LEU A 134 -28.28 25.93 -50.21
N LEU A 135 -27.54 26.90 -49.67
CA LEU A 135 -26.86 27.92 -50.49
C LEU A 135 -25.75 27.32 -51.37
N ASP A 136 -24.94 26.38 -50.87
CA ASP A 136 -23.97 25.62 -51.68
C ASP A 136 -24.66 24.95 -52.89
N SER A 137 -25.83 24.34 -52.66
CA SER A 137 -26.62 23.66 -53.70
C SER A 137 -27.20 24.63 -54.73
N VAL A 138 -27.70 25.80 -54.27
CA VAL A 138 -28.22 26.86 -55.16
C VAL A 138 -27.10 27.45 -56.01
N VAL A 139 -25.93 27.70 -55.43
CA VAL A 139 -24.79 28.28 -56.16
C VAL A 139 -24.32 27.33 -57.24
N VAL A 140 -24.04 26.07 -56.90
CA VAL A 140 -23.54 25.11 -57.88
C VAL A 140 -24.62 24.80 -58.91
N GLY A 141 -25.83 24.49 -58.44
CA GLY A 141 -26.96 24.15 -59.28
C GLY A 141 -27.34 25.23 -60.27
N GLY A 142 -27.45 26.46 -59.78
CA GLY A 142 -27.71 27.62 -60.62
C GLY A 142 -26.55 27.93 -61.56
N SER A 143 -25.29 27.69 -61.17
CA SER A 143 -24.12 27.83 -62.06
C SER A 143 -24.15 26.83 -63.20
N VAL A 144 -24.47 25.55 -62.92
CA VAL A 144 -24.58 24.53 -63.96
C VAL A 144 -25.80 24.77 -64.85
N LEU A 145 -26.97 25.10 -64.28
CA LEU A 145 -28.15 25.48 -65.06
C LEU A 145 -27.88 26.71 -65.94
N TYR A 146 -27.13 27.69 -65.43
CA TYR A 146 -26.76 28.87 -66.20
C TYR A 146 -25.88 28.48 -67.41
N ILE A 147 -24.87 27.64 -67.20
CA ILE A 147 -24.01 27.12 -68.27
C ILE A 147 -24.84 26.31 -69.29
N ALA A 148 -25.73 25.44 -68.83
CA ALA A 148 -26.56 24.58 -69.66
C ALA A 148 -27.58 25.38 -70.49
N LEU A 149 -28.39 26.23 -69.85
CA LEU A 149 -29.38 27.08 -70.52
C LEU A 149 -28.72 27.98 -71.58
N TYR A 150 -27.47 28.39 -71.33
CA TYR A 150 -26.70 29.18 -72.28
C TYR A 150 -26.20 28.36 -73.48
N ALA A 151 -25.70 27.15 -73.26
CA ALA A 151 -25.28 26.25 -74.35
C ALA A 151 -26.43 25.98 -75.35
N VAL A 152 -27.66 25.94 -74.88
CA VAL A 152 -28.88 25.76 -75.68
C VAL A 152 -29.20 26.97 -76.57
N THR A 153 -29.03 28.18 -76.05
CA THR A 153 -29.38 29.41 -76.76
C THR A 153 -28.49 29.72 -77.99
N ILE A 154 -27.45 28.92 -78.23
CA ILE A 154 -26.50 29.07 -79.34
C ILE A 154 -26.73 28.01 -80.45
N GLY A 155 -27.65 27.04 -80.26
CA GLY A 155 -27.98 26.05 -81.29
C GLY A 155 -28.58 26.69 -82.55
N PRO A 156 -28.18 26.32 -83.79
CA PRO A 156 -28.54 27.06 -85.01
C PRO A 156 -30.04 27.11 -85.36
N ASP A 157 -30.88 26.24 -84.77
CA ASP A 157 -32.30 26.08 -85.17
C ASP A 157 -33.30 26.07 -83.99
N ALA A 158 -33.07 26.84 -82.93
CA ALA A 158 -34.01 26.95 -81.80
C ALA A 158 -35.29 27.80 -82.09
N GLY A 159 -35.69 27.92 -83.36
CA GLY A 159 -36.71 28.86 -83.83
C GLY A 159 -38.11 28.29 -84.15
N SER A 160 -38.34 26.97 -84.18
CA SER A 160 -39.61 26.46 -84.75
C SER A 160 -40.12 25.11 -84.20
N GLY A 161 -40.03 24.86 -82.90
CA GLY A 161 -40.64 23.68 -82.25
C GLY A 161 -41.36 24.05 -80.94
N SER A 162 -42.47 23.37 -80.62
CA SER A 162 -43.32 23.66 -79.45
C SER A 162 -42.53 23.79 -78.14
N GLY A 163 -42.69 24.93 -77.46
CA GLY A 163 -41.89 25.35 -76.30
C GLY A 163 -41.96 24.47 -75.04
N SER A 164 -42.72 23.38 -75.03
CA SER A 164 -42.72 22.41 -73.91
C SER A 164 -41.69 21.30 -74.06
N ALA A 165 -41.42 20.82 -75.28
CA ALA A 165 -40.51 19.69 -75.51
C ALA A 165 -39.02 20.09 -75.35
N ALA A 166 -38.66 21.29 -75.79
CA ALA A 166 -37.31 21.83 -75.64
C ALA A 166 -36.97 22.09 -74.16
N VAL A 167 -37.94 22.55 -73.36
CA VAL A 167 -37.70 22.82 -71.93
C VAL A 167 -37.43 21.53 -71.17
N THR A 168 -38.18 20.46 -71.44
CA THR A 168 -37.96 19.17 -70.76
C THR A 168 -36.60 18.56 -71.12
N ALA A 169 -36.19 18.58 -72.40
CA ALA A 169 -34.92 18.02 -72.86
C ALA A 169 -33.68 18.63 -72.16
N TYR A 170 -33.77 19.89 -71.73
CA TYR A 170 -32.67 20.56 -71.02
C TYR A 170 -32.86 20.64 -69.51
N LEU A 171 -34.09 20.46 -69.01
CA LEU A 171 -34.38 20.39 -67.59
C LEU A 171 -33.81 19.11 -66.97
N LEU A 172 -33.85 17.99 -67.69
CA LEU A 172 -33.35 16.70 -67.22
C LEU A 172 -31.85 16.72 -66.86
N PRO A 173 -30.92 17.10 -67.78
CA PRO A 173 -29.50 17.14 -67.44
C PRO A 173 -29.14 18.14 -66.33
N VAL A 174 -29.94 19.20 -66.16
CA VAL A 174 -29.78 20.15 -65.05
C VAL A 174 -30.12 19.50 -63.71
N VAL A 175 -31.23 18.77 -63.65
CA VAL A 175 -31.65 18.07 -62.43
C VAL A 175 -30.62 16.98 -62.06
N ASP A 176 -30.05 16.29 -63.05
CA ASP A 176 -28.98 15.31 -62.80
C ASP A 176 -27.67 15.95 -62.35
N ALA A 177 -27.28 17.10 -62.90
CA ALA A 177 -26.11 17.83 -62.43
C ALA A 177 -26.29 18.40 -61.01
N LEU A 178 -27.51 18.85 -60.68
CA LEU A 178 -27.92 19.22 -59.32
C LEU A 178 -27.78 18.05 -58.34
N LEU A 179 -28.24 16.86 -58.75
CA LEU A 179 -28.13 15.62 -57.98
C LEU A 179 -26.68 15.17 -57.77
N ALA A 180 -25.88 15.19 -58.84
CA ALA A 180 -24.45 14.89 -58.79
C ALA A 180 -23.71 15.82 -57.81
N THR A 181 -24.00 17.11 -57.90
CA THR A 181 -23.47 18.12 -56.98
C THR A 181 -23.89 17.86 -55.54
N PHE A 182 -25.16 17.60 -55.31
CA PHE A 182 -25.69 17.34 -53.98
C PHE A 182 -25.05 16.09 -53.38
N ALA A 183 -24.82 15.04 -54.19
CA ALA A 183 -24.08 13.86 -53.80
C ALA A 183 -22.63 14.17 -53.38
N VAL A 184 -21.92 15.01 -54.14
CA VAL A 184 -20.56 15.46 -53.80
C VAL A 184 -20.56 16.26 -52.50
N LEU A 185 -21.52 17.15 -52.30
CA LEU A 185 -21.62 17.96 -51.08
C LEU A 185 -21.88 17.08 -49.84
N VAL A 186 -22.82 16.13 -49.95
CA VAL A 186 -23.11 15.14 -48.90
C VAL A 186 -21.88 14.26 -48.62
N MET A 187 -21.14 13.86 -49.66
CA MET A 187 -19.91 13.08 -49.55
C MET A 187 -18.82 13.83 -48.76
N THR A 188 -18.56 15.11 -49.05
CA THR A 188 -17.50 15.88 -48.36
C THR A 188 -17.71 15.99 -46.86
N ARG A 189 -18.94 15.82 -46.39
CA ARG A 189 -19.33 15.92 -44.97
C ARG A 189 -19.66 14.57 -44.32
N SER A 190 -19.49 13.47 -45.04
CA SER A 190 -19.65 12.11 -44.53
C SER A 190 -18.30 11.53 -44.11
N SER A 191 -18.30 10.62 -43.12
CA SER A 191 -17.07 9.99 -42.61
C SER A 191 -16.34 9.21 -43.70
N ALA A 192 -15.03 8.97 -43.54
CA ALA A 192 -14.20 8.32 -44.56
C ALA A 192 -14.78 6.96 -45.02
N SER A 193 -15.33 6.19 -44.09
CA SER A 193 -15.98 4.89 -44.34
C SER A 193 -17.32 4.99 -45.08
N GLU A 194 -17.97 6.16 -45.05
CA GLU A 194 -19.26 6.44 -45.71
C GLU A 194 -19.11 7.08 -47.11
N ARG A 195 -17.90 7.52 -47.47
CA ARG A 195 -17.65 8.20 -48.76
C ARG A 195 -17.81 7.26 -49.95
N VAL A 196 -17.37 6.00 -49.86
CA VAL A 196 -17.35 5.09 -51.02
C VAL A 196 -18.76 4.84 -51.61
N PRO A 197 -19.80 4.46 -50.84
CA PRO A 197 -21.15 4.35 -51.39
C PRO A 197 -21.68 5.66 -51.98
N LEU A 198 -21.38 6.81 -51.35
CA LEU A 198 -21.82 8.12 -51.81
C LEU A 198 -21.11 8.57 -53.10
N VAL A 199 -19.83 8.26 -53.26
CA VAL A 199 -19.08 8.45 -54.51
C VAL A 199 -19.71 7.64 -55.63
N LEU A 200 -20.08 6.39 -55.38
CA LEU A 200 -20.69 5.53 -56.39
C LEU A 200 -22.08 6.04 -56.80
N VAL A 201 -22.91 6.46 -55.83
CA VAL A 201 -24.21 7.11 -56.13
C VAL A 201 -24.02 8.41 -56.90
N GLY A 202 -23.10 9.27 -56.46
CA GLY A 202 -22.81 10.55 -57.13
C GLY A 202 -22.26 10.35 -58.55
N SER A 203 -21.38 9.38 -58.74
CA SER A 203 -20.86 9.00 -60.07
C SER A 203 -21.97 8.51 -60.98
N GLY A 204 -22.98 7.81 -60.43
CA GLY A 204 -24.16 7.40 -61.18
C GLY A 204 -24.95 8.59 -61.75
N PHE A 205 -25.20 9.62 -60.92
CA PHE A 205 -25.87 10.85 -61.39
C PHE A 205 -25.03 11.67 -62.35
N VAL A 206 -23.70 11.68 -62.20
CA VAL A 206 -22.81 12.32 -63.19
C VAL A 206 -22.93 11.63 -64.54
N LEU A 207 -22.96 10.29 -64.57
CA LEU A 207 -23.14 9.54 -65.81
C LEU A 207 -24.49 9.81 -66.46
N TYR A 208 -25.57 9.99 -65.68
CA TYR A 208 -26.85 10.46 -66.22
C TYR A 208 -26.77 11.87 -66.78
N ALA A 209 -26.21 12.82 -66.04
CA ALA A 209 -26.08 14.19 -66.52
C ALA A 209 -25.32 14.26 -67.85
N VAL A 210 -24.23 13.49 -67.98
CA VAL A 210 -23.44 13.42 -69.22
C VAL A 210 -24.24 12.77 -70.36
N ALA A 211 -24.95 11.67 -70.09
CA ALA A 211 -25.77 11.00 -71.08
C ALA A 211 -26.95 11.86 -71.55
N ASP A 212 -27.63 12.54 -70.63
CA ASP A 212 -28.76 13.43 -70.91
C ASP A 212 -28.31 14.69 -71.66
N VAL A 213 -27.15 15.27 -71.34
CA VAL A 213 -26.57 16.36 -72.13
C VAL A 213 -26.24 15.88 -73.54
N ALA A 214 -25.61 14.71 -73.69
CA ALA A 214 -25.28 14.15 -75.00
C ALA A 214 -26.55 13.84 -75.82
N PHE A 215 -27.57 13.28 -75.17
CA PHE A 215 -28.89 13.04 -75.76
C PHE A 215 -29.53 14.33 -76.23
N ALA A 216 -29.54 15.38 -75.41
CA ALA A 216 -30.13 16.67 -75.77
C ALA A 216 -29.41 17.32 -76.96
N LEU A 217 -28.07 17.33 -76.96
CA LEU A 217 -27.26 17.88 -78.04
C LEU A 217 -27.45 17.12 -79.35
N LEU A 218 -27.34 15.79 -79.33
CA LEU A 218 -27.43 14.97 -80.54
C LEU A 218 -28.86 14.84 -81.07
N SER A 219 -29.86 14.94 -80.19
CA SER A 219 -31.26 15.02 -80.61
C SER A 219 -31.59 16.36 -81.25
N ALA A 220 -30.99 17.46 -80.77
CA ALA A 220 -31.13 18.78 -81.40
C ALA A 220 -30.52 18.80 -82.82
N ASP A 221 -29.41 18.09 -83.02
CA ASP A 221 -28.77 17.93 -84.33
C ASP A 221 -29.43 16.84 -85.21
N GLY A 222 -30.47 16.15 -84.71
CA GLY A 222 -31.16 15.07 -85.43
C GLY A 222 -30.34 13.80 -85.68
N THR A 223 -29.18 13.67 -85.01
CA THR A 223 -28.21 12.57 -85.19
C THR A 223 -28.31 11.49 -84.12
N PHE A 224 -29.14 11.68 -83.10
CA PHE A 224 -29.32 10.71 -82.02
C PHE A 224 -30.06 9.45 -82.47
N THR A 225 -29.47 8.29 -82.19
CA THR A 225 -30.14 6.99 -82.31
C THR A 225 -29.85 6.11 -81.09
N PHE A 226 -30.88 5.44 -80.58
CA PHE A 226 -30.71 4.39 -79.58
C PHE A 226 -29.93 3.21 -80.16
N GLY A 227 -29.02 2.65 -79.36
CA GLY A 227 -28.02 1.67 -79.80
C GLY A 227 -26.63 2.28 -80.01
N SER A 228 -26.40 3.50 -79.52
CA SER A 228 -25.11 4.19 -79.60
C SER A 228 -24.30 4.04 -78.30
N PRO A 229 -22.97 4.25 -78.32
CA PRO A 229 -22.15 4.23 -77.11
C PRO A 229 -22.56 5.24 -76.02
N ILE A 230 -23.41 6.23 -76.33
CA ILE A 230 -23.93 7.20 -75.34
C ILE A 230 -24.85 6.53 -74.34
N ASP A 231 -25.60 5.51 -74.78
CA ASP A 231 -26.58 4.79 -73.95
C ASP A 231 -25.93 4.09 -72.74
N ILE A 232 -24.61 3.89 -72.82
CA ILE A 232 -23.76 3.32 -71.75
C ILE A 232 -23.73 4.24 -70.54
N GLY A 233 -23.90 5.56 -70.72
CA GLY A 233 -24.01 6.50 -69.61
C GLY A 233 -25.23 6.21 -68.73
N TRP A 234 -26.40 5.92 -69.31
CA TRP A 234 -27.59 5.52 -68.55
C TRP A 234 -27.44 4.15 -67.89
N VAL A 235 -26.93 3.16 -68.63
CA VAL A 235 -26.68 1.81 -68.06
C VAL A 235 -25.66 1.87 -66.92
N GLY A 236 -24.56 2.60 -67.13
CA GLY A 236 -23.53 2.82 -66.13
C GLY A 236 -24.06 3.56 -64.91
N GLY A 237 -24.90 4.58 -65.10
CA GLY A 237 -25.57 5.30 -64.03
C GLY A 237 -26.33 4.38 -63.07
N TYR A 238 -27.20 3.53 -63.60
CA TYR A 238 -27.95 2.54 -62.81
C TYR A 238 -27.03 1.52 -62.12
N LEU A 239 -26.03 0.99 -62.84
CA LEU A 239 -25.12 -0.02 -62.27
C LEU A 239 -24.24 0.55 -61.15
N MET A 240 -23.82 1.81 -61.23
CA MET A 240 -23.07 2.49 -60.17
C MET A 240 -23.91 2.66 -58.90
N ILE A 241 -25.19 3.01 -59.04
CA ILE A 241 -26.15 3.08 -57.92
C ILE A 241 -26.40 1.68 -57.34
N ALA A 242 -26.53 0.66 -58.19
CA ALA A 242 -26.67 -0.73 -57.75
C ALA A 242 -25.44 -1.20 -56.95
N LEU A 243 -24.24 -0.89 -57.44
CA LEU A 243 -22.98 -1.22 -56.79
C LEU A 243 -22.84 -0.51 -55.44
N ALA A 244 -23.24 0.77 -55.36
CA ALA A 244 -23.29 1.52 -54.11
C ALA A 244 -24.14 0.82 -53.04
N ALA A 245 -25.31 0.31 -53.44
CA ALA A 245 -26.19 -0.44 -52.54
C ALA A 245 -25.61 -1.80 -52.11
N ARG A 246 -24.62 -2.36 -52.83
CA ARG A 246 -23.94 -3.62 -52.46
C ARG A 246 -22.71 -3.43 -51.57
N HIS A 247 -22.18 -2.21 -51.44
CA HIS A 247 -21.04 -1.92 -50.58
C HIS A 247 -21.30 -2.23 -49.10
N ARG A 248 -20.28 -2.69 -48.36
CA ARG A 248 -20.42 -3.15 -46.95
C ARG A 248 -20.89 -2.02 -46.01
N THR A 249 -20.34 -0.81 -46.15
CA THR A 249 -20.68 0.34 -45.29
C THR A 249 -22.01 1.03 -45.63
N ALA A 250 -22.71 0.57 -46.67
CA ALA A 250 -23.99 1.16 -47.09
C ALA A 250 -25.14 1.01 -46.05
N SER A 251 -25.01 0.10 -45.07
CA SER A 251 -25.98 -0.11 -43.98
C SER A 251 -25.84 0.89 -42.82
N GLY A 252 -24.71 1.60 -42.71
CA GLY A 252 -24.44 2.54 -41.62
C GLY A 252 -23.95 1.91 -40.31
N SER A 253 -23.34 0.72 -40.34
CA SER A 253 -22.69 0.15 -39.14
C SER A 253 -21.57 1.08 -38.63
N PRO A 254 -21.44 1.28 -37.30
CA PRO A 254 -20.43 2.15 -36.74
C PRO A 254 -19.07 1.48 -36.88
N VAL A 255 -18.32 1.83 -37.93
CA VAL A 255 -16.87 1.72 -37.84
C VAL A 255 -16.45 2.85 -36.91
N ALA A 256 -15.76 2.51 -35.83
CA ALA A 256 -15.20 3.46 -34.87
C ALA A 256 -14.06 4.26 -35.51
N ASP A 257 -14.37 5.02 -36.55
CA ASP A 257 -13.45 5.98 -37.14
C ASP A 257 -13.75 7.34 -36.55
N GLN A 258 -12.70 7.94 -35.97
CA GLN A 258 -12.70 9.35 -35.63
C GLN A 258 -13.12 10.15 -36.86
N PRO A 259 -13.90 11.23 -36.70
CA PRO A 259 -14.22 12.12 -37.81
C PRO A 259 -12.92 12.71 -38.34
N ALA A 260 -12.35 12.10 -39.38
CA ALA A 260 -11.27 12.69 -40.13
C ALA A 260 -11.79 14.04 -40.63
N GLU A 261 -11.10 15.12 -40.27
CA GLU A 261 -11.32 16.48 -40.74
C GLU A 261 -11.26 16.49 -42.27
N GLY A 262 -12.38 16.13 -42.90
CA GLY A 262 -12.60 16.30 -44.32
C GLY A 262 -12.54 17.78 -44.57
N SER A 263 -11.43 18.23 -45.14
CA SER A 263 -11.13 19.62 -45.46
C SER A 263 -12.38 20.34 -45.96
N ALA A 264 -12.97 21.18 -45.10
CA ALA A 264 -14.10 22.06 -45.45
C ALA A 264 -13.75 23.01 -46.61
N VAL A 265 -12.45 23.10 -46.92
CA VAL A 265 -11.88 23.78 -48.09
C VAL A 265 -12.35 23.09 -49.36
N LEU A 266 -12.33 21.76 -49.47
CA LEU A 266 -12.58 21.03 -50.73
C LEU A 266 -14.00 21.25 -51.27
N GLY A 267 -15.02 21.19 -50.39
CA GLY A 267 -16.40 21.52 -50.77
C GLY A 267 -16.59 23.00 -51.14
N THR A 268 -15.85 23.91 -50.49
CA THR A 268 -15.88 25.34 -50.81
C THR A 268 -15.17 25.64 -52.12
N THR A 269 -14.05 24.96 -52.41
CA THR A 269 -13.28 25.06 -53.64
C THR A 269 -14.13 24.63 -54.83
N VAL A 270 -14.82 23.48 -54.75
CA VAL A 270 -15.70 23.01 -55.85
C VAL A 270 -16.81 24.01 -56.14
N THR A 271 -17.52 24.49 -55.11
CA THR A 271 -18.57 25.52 -55.27
C THR A 271 -18.04 26.78 -55.95
N PHE A 272 -16.86 27.26 -55.54
CA PHE A 272 -16.27 28.49 -56.08
C PHE A 272 -15.71 28.31 -57.50
N CYS A 273 -15.11 27.16 -57.81
CA CYS A 273 -14.63 26.85 -59.16
C CYS A 273 -15.79 26.78 -60.17
N LEU A 274 -16.92 26.18 -59.81
CA LEU A 274 -18.11 26.11 -60.68
C LEU A 274 -18.75 27.48 -60.87
N PHE A 275 -18.84 28.28 -59.82
CA PHE A 275 -19.26 29.68 -59.92
C PHE A 275 -18.33 30.49 -60.83
N LEU A 276 -17.00 30.34 -60.68
CA LEU A 276 -16.01 31.02 -61.49
C LEU A 276 -16.10 30.60 -62.97
N ALA A 277 -16.34 29.33 -63.25
CA ALA A 277 -16.58 28.85 -64.61
C ALA A 277 -17.82 29.51 -65.22
N ALA A 278 -18.94 29.57 -64.49
CA ALA A 278 -20.14 30.28 -64.94
C ALA A 278 -19.90 31.80 -65.12
N ALA A 279 -19.11 32.42 -64.24
CA ALA A 279 -18.72 33.82 -64.34
C ALA A 279 -17.87 34.08 -65.60
N LEU A 280 -16.92 33.19 -65.91
CA LEU A 280 -16.08 33.28 -67.10
C LEU A 280 -16.92 33.12 -68.37
N VAL A 281 -17.88 32.19 -68.40
CA VAL A 281 -18.84 32.05 -69.50
C VAL A 281 -19.67 33.33 -69.68
N ARG A 282 -20.14 33.94 -68.57
CA ARG A 282 -20.86 35.22 -68.59
C ARG A 282 -20.02 36.36 -69.17
N VAL A 283 -18.75 36.46 -68.77
CA VAL A 283 -17.82 37.53 -69.20
C VAL A 283 -17.38 37.35 -70.64
N ALA A 284 -17.04 36.12 -71.04
CA ALA A 284 -16.53 35.82 -72.38
C ALA A 284 -17.52 36.18 -73.49
N GLN A 285 -18.82 36.28 -73.19
CA GLN A 285 -19.87 36.44 -74.19
C GLN A 285 -20.85 37.57 -73.89
N SER A 286 -20.40 38.61 -73.15
CA SER A 286 -21.19 39.80 -72.77
C SER A 286 -21.74 40.62 -73.96
N SER A 287 -21.35 40.29 -75.20
CA SER A 287 -21.77 40.92 -76.44
C SER A 287 -22.96 40.23 -77.16
N THR A 288 -23.48 39.11 -76.64
CA THR A 288 -24.63 38.40 -77.22
C THR A 288 -25.94 38.77 -76.52
N GLY A 289 -27.01 39.02 -77.30
CA GLY A 289 -28.34 39.41 -76.78
C GLY A 289 -29.06 38.22 -76.14
N VAL A 290 -28.74 37.92 -74.88
CA VAL A 290 -29.34 36.81 -74.13
C VAL A 290 -30.74 37.20 -73.61
N SER A 291 -31.67 36.24 -73.54
CA SER A 291 -32.98 36.41 -72.92
C SER A 291 -32.89 36.81 -71.43
N TRP A 292 -33.99 37.30 -70.85
CA TRP A 292 -33.98 37.81 -69.46
C TRP A 292 -33.78 36.70 -68.41
N ALA A 293 -34.13 35.45 -68.73
CA ALA A 293 -34.12 34.34 -67.78
C ALA A 293 -32.70 33.94 -67.29
N PRO A 294 -31.67 33.78 -68.16
CA PRO A 294 -30.29 33.57 -67.71
C PRO A 294 -29.75 34.71 -66.83
N ASN A 295 -30.10 35.97 -67.14
CA ASN A 295 -29.67 37.11 -66.34
C ASN A 295 -30.29 37.09 -64.93
N ALA A 296 -31.58 36.76 -64.83
CA ALA A 296 -32.26 36.59 -63.54
C ALA A 296 -31.63 35.45 -62.72
N LEU A 297 -31.34 34.31 -63.36
CA LEU A 297 -30.66 33.18 -62.72
C LEU A 297 -29.26 33.55 -62.21
N TRP A 298 -28.49 34.31 -62.99
CA TRP A 298 -27.16 34.79 -62.58
C TRP A 298 -27.21 35.65 -61.32
N VAL A 299 -28.21 36.55 -61.22
CA VAL A 299 -28.41 37.38 -60.03
C VAL A 299 -28.74 36.50 -58.81
N VAL A 300 -29.59 35.48 -58.97
CA VAL A 300 -29.92 34.53 -57.89
C VAL A 300 -28.66 33.79 -57.40
N VAL A 301 -27.81 33.32 -58.32
CA VAL A 301 -26.54 32.65 -57.99
C VAL A 301 -25.61 33.61 -57.24
N LEU A 302 -25.46 34.85 -57.72
CA LEU A 302 -24.60 35.86 -57.09
C LEU A 302 -25.06 36.19 -55.66
N VAL A 303 -26.37 36.40 -55.46
CA VAL A 303 -26.96 36.65 -54.14
C VAL A 303 -26.72 35.46 -53.21
N ALA A 304 -26.89 34.23 -53.72
CA ALA A 304 -26.63 33.02 -52.94
C ALA A 304 -25.15 32.90 -52.51
N VAL A 305 -24.19 33.28 -53.36
CA VAL A 305 -22.75 33.33 -53.00
C VAL A 305 -22.49 34.33 -51.88
N VAL A 306 -23.05 35.53 -51.97
CA VAL A 306 -22.86 36.58 -50.94
C VAL A 306 -23.49 36.15 -49.62
N ALA A 307 -24.75 35.68 -49.63
CA ALA A 307 -25.44 35.20 -48.44
C ALA A 307 -24.68 34.05 -47.78
N ARG A 308 -24.11 33.14 -48.59
CA ARG A 308 -23.27 32.05 -48.11
C ARG A 308 -22.01 32.56 -47.41
N GLN A 309 -21.32 33.55 -47.99
CA GLN A 309 -20.09 34.08 -47.41
C GLN A 309 -20.35 34.78 -46.07
N VAL A 310 -21.43 35.56 -45.96
CA VAL A 310 -21.84 36.21 -44.71
C VAL A 310 -22.10 35.16 -43.62
N LEU A 311 -22.78 34.07 -43.95
CA LEU A 311 -23.09 33.01 -42.99
C LEU A 311 -21.82 32.32 -42.46
N VAL A 312 -20.80 32.10 -43.30
CA VAL A 312 -19.52 31.50 -42.89
C VAL A 312 -18.75 32.43 -41.96
N VAL A 313 -18.69 33.72 -42.27
CA VAL A 313 -18.00 34.71 -41.43
C VAL A 313 -18.68 34.83 -40.06
N ALA A 314 -20.01 34.92 -40.03
CA ALA A 314 -20.78 35.00 -38.79
C ALA A 314 -20.65 33.73 -37.93
N ASP A 315 -20.52 32.55 -38.54
CA ASP A 315 -20.31 31.30 -37.81
C ASP A 315 -18.90 31.24 -37.20
N ASN A 316 -17.87 31.64 -37.96
CA ASN A 316 -16.49 31.71 -37.46
C ASN A 316 -16.36 32.69 -36.28
N GLU A 317 -16.98 33.87 -36.37
CA GLU A 317 -16.96 34.85 -35.29
C GLU A 317 -17.69 34.35 -34.04
N SER A 318 -18.83 33.68 -34.21
CA SER A 318 -19.56 33.04 -33.11
C SER A 318 -18.75 31.92 -32.44
N LEU A 319 -17.97 31.17 -33.21
CA LEU A 319 -17.12 30.09 -32.69
C LEU A 319 -15.93 30.64 -31.90
N LEU A 320 -15.30 31.71 -32.38
CA LEU A 320 -14.20 32.40 -31.70
C LEU A 320 -14.64 32.91 -30.33
N HIS A 321 -15.70 33.73 -30.26
CA HIS A 321 -16.23 34.24 -28.99
C HIS A 321 -16.67 33.11 -28.04
N GLY A 322 -17.28 32.05 -28.58
CA GLY A 322 -17.68 30.90 -27.79
C GLY A 322 -16.50 30.06 -27.27
N LEU A 323 -15.36 30.07 -27.95
CA LEU A 323 -14.12 29.42 -27.50
C LEU A 323 -13.44 30.28 -26.44
N GLU A 324 -13.29 31.58 -26.68
CA GLU A 324 -12.71 32.52 -25.72
C GLU A 324 -13.44 32.47 -24.38
N ARG A 325 -14.77 32.51 -24.40
CA ARG A 325 -15.59 32.38 -23.19
C ARG A 325 -15.38 31.05 -22.48
N ARG A 326 -15.29 29.94 -23.22
CA ARG A 326 -15.01 28.62 -22.62
C ARG A 326 -13.62 28.53 -22.03
N VAL A 327 -12.62 29.13 -22.67
CA VAL A 327 -11.25 29.22 -22.14
C VAL A 327 -11.25 30.06 -20.86
N GLU A 328 -11.90 31.22 -20.86
CA GLU A 328 -12.00 32.09 -19.69
C GLU A 328 -12.74 31.42 -18.53
N GLU A 329 -13.89 30.78 -18.80
CA GLU A 329 -14.66 30.00 -17.81
C GLU A 329 -13.85 28.82 -17.25
N ARG A 330 -13.13 28.07 -18.09
CA ARG A 330 -12.27 26.97 -17.62
C ARG A 330 -11.09 27.48 -16.81
N THR A 331 -10.50 28.59 -17.22
CA THR A 331 -9.36 29.19 -16.50
C THR A 331 -9.80 29.74 -15.15
N SER A 332 -10.97 30.39 -15.06
CA SER A 332 -11.52 30.87 -13.80
C SER A 332 -11.93 29.73 -12.87
N GLN A 333 -12.54 28.65 -13.40
CA GLN A 333 -12.84 27.44 -12.63
C GLN A 333 -11.57 26.79 -12.05
N LEU A 334 -10.50 26.69 -12.83
CA LEU A 334 -9.22 26.17 -12.35
C LEU A 334 -8.61 27.03 -11.24
N ARG A 335 -8.67 28.37 -11.39
CA ARG A 335 -8.22 29.30 -10.33
C ARG A 335 -9.06 29.18 -9.06
N ALA A 336 -10.38 29.05 -9.20
CA ALA A 336 -11.29 28.88 -8.06
C ALA A 336 -10.99 27.58 -7.30
N LEU A 337 -10.86 26.46 -8.01
CA LEU A 337 -10.51 25.16 -7.42
C LEU A 337 -9.13 25.19 -6.75
N ALA A 338 -8.14 25.86 -7.35
CA ALA A 338 -6.82 26.02 -6.75
C ALA A 338 -6.90 26.85 -5.44
N SER A 339 -7.65 27.94 -5.44
CA SER A 339 -7.86 28.78 -4.26
C SER A 339 -8.65 28.07 -3.16
N GLU A 340 -9.63 27.23 -3.53
CA GLU A 340 -10.40 26.42 -2.60
C GLU A 340 -9.50 25.40 -1.89
N ARG A 341 -8.69 24.65 -2.65
CA ARG A 341 -7.71 23.71 -2.09
C ARG A 341 -6.72 24.39 -1.14
N ALA A 342 -6.22 25.58 -1.51
CA ALA A 342 -5.34 26.36 -0.65
C ALA A 342 -6.04 26.70 0.68
N ARG A 343 -7.25 27.26 0.65
CA ARG A 343 -8.02 27.59 1.86
C ARG A 343 -8.32 26.39 2.75
N THR A 344 -8.61 25.22 2.18
CA THR A 344 -8.83 23.99 2.96
C THR A 344 -7.58 23.66 3.79
N LEU A 345 -6.40 23.66 3.16
CA LEU A 345 -5.13 23.39 3.85
C LEU A 345 -4.74 24.48 4.87
N GLU A 346 -5.13 25.74 4.65
CA GLU A 346 -4.89 26.84 5.61
C GLU A 346 -5.72 26.72 6.90
N SER A 347 -6.87 26.06 6.86
CA SER A 347 -7.80 25.96 7.99
C SER A 347 -7.48 24.82 8.97
N VAL A 348 -6.60 23.88 8.59
CA VAL A 348 -6.22 22.75 9.44
C VAL A 348 -5.26 23.22 10.54
N ALA A 349 -5.54 22.80 11.78
CA ALA A 349 -4.71 23.14 12.94
C ALA A 349 -3.40 22.33 12.99
N ASP A 350 -3.42 21.10 12.47
CA ASP A 350 -2.26 20.22 12.39
C ASP A 350 -1.29 20.66 11.28
N GLY A 351 -0.02 20.43 11.52
CA GLY A 351 1.02 20.66 10.53
C GLY A 351 0.96 19.61 9.43
N ILE A 352 0.96 20.05 8.17
CA ILE A 352 0.96 19.16 7.00
C ILE A 352 2.11 19.57 6.08
N TYR A 353 2.93 18.59 5.69
CA TYR A 353 3.88 18.75 4.60
C TYR A 353 3.91 17.53 3.68
N GLY A 354 4.30 17.75 2.43
CA GLY A 354 4.55 16.69 1.47
C GLY A 354 6.03 16.51 1.23
N VAL A 355 6.45 15.30 0.89
CA VAL A 355 7.81 14.99 0.43
C VAL A 355 7.79 14.30 -0.93
N ASP A 356 8.86 14.46 -1.70
CA ASP A 356 9.13 13.70 -2.94
C ASP A 356 9.71 12.30 -2.65
N PRO A 357 10.01 11.47 -3.67
CA PRO A 357 10.60 10.14 -3.46
C PRO A 357 11.99 10.15 -2.81
N ASP A 358 12.69 11.29 -2.82
CA ASP A 358 13.99 11.49 -2.18
C ASP A 358 13.85 12.05 -0.74
N GLY A 359 12.62 12.20 -0.24
CA GLY A 359 12.34 12.72 1.09
C GLY A 359 12.48 14.24 1.21
N ARG A 360 12.49 14.99 0.10
CA ARG A 360 12.57 16.45 0.11
C ARG A 360 11.20 17.07 0.18
N VAL A 361 11.06 18.12 0.99
CA VAL A 361 9.79 18.82 1.21
C VAL A 361 9.30 19.48 -0.08
N THR A 362 8.10 19.15 -0.54
CA THR A 362 7.48 19.70 -1.76
C THR A 362 6.44 20.78 -1.47
N PHE A 363 5.73 20.68 -0.34
CA PHE A 363 4.80 21.69 0.13
C PHE A 363 4.71 21.66 1.66
N VAL A 364 4.29 22.78 2.26
CA VAL A 364 4.06 22.93 3.70
C VAL A 364 2.84 23.82 3.91
N ASN A 365 1.92 23.42 4.80
CA ASN A 365 0.77 24.27 5.16
C ASN A 365 1.16 25.35 6.20
N PRO A 366 0.36 26.41 6.39
CA PRO A 366 0.69 27.46 7.36
C PRO A 366 0.80 26.99 8.82
N ALA A 367 0.04 25.96 9.20
CA ALA A 367 0.13 25.39 10.54
C ALA A 367 1.51 24.78 10.79
N ALA A 368 2.03 23.98 9.84
CA ALA A 368 3.37 23.43 9.93
C ALA A 368 4.45 24.53 10.00
N SER A 369 4.31 25.60 9.21
CA SER A 369 5.24 26.74 9.28
C SER A 369 5.26 27.42 10.65
N ARG A 370 4.08 27.57 11.29
CA ARG A 370 3.99 28.14 12.65
C ARG A 370 4.60 27.21 13.70
N THR A 371 4.29 25.92 13.66
CA THR A 371 4.79 24.95 14.64
C THR A 371 6.30 24.75 14.51
N LEU A 372 6.82 24.66 13.28
CA LEU A 372 8.25 24.49 13.00
C LEU A 372 9.04 25.81 13.08
N GLY A 373 8.39 26.96 13.24
CA GLY A 373 9.07 28.25 13.35
C GLY A 373 9.87 28.67 12.11
N ALA A 374 9.50 28.17 10.92
CA ALA A 374 10.21 28.44 9.66
C ALA A 374 9.22 28.79 8.53
N SER A 375 9.65 29.65 7.60
CA SER A 375 8.83 30.03 6.44
C SER A 375 8.70 28.87 5.45
N GLN A 376 7.59 28.81 4.71
CA GLN A 376 7.40 27.78 3.66
C GLN A 376 8.55 27.78 2.64
N GLU A 377 9.03 28.96 2.26
CA GLU A 377 10.16 29.11 1.33
C GLU A 377 11.47 28.53 1.85
N ALA A 378 11.71 28.57 3.17
CA ALA A 378 12.91 28.01 3.77
C ALA A 378 12.84 26.47 3.88
N LEU A 379 11.63 25.92 4.02
CA LEU A 379 11.38 24.49 4.21
C LEU A 379 11.33 23.73 2.88
N ILE A 380 10.75 24.31 1.82
CA ILE A 380 10.60 23.64 0.53
C ILE A 380 11.97 23.33 -0.10
N GLY A 381 12.13 22.09 -0.59
CA GLY A 381 13.34 21.56 -1.22
C GLY A 381 14.37 20.97 -0.24
N GLN A 382 14.20 21.19 1.06
CA GLN A 382 15.06 20.63 2.11
C GLN A 382 14.69 19.17 2.39
N GLY A 383 15.65 18.37 2.86
CA GLY A 383 15.40 16.99 3.27
C GLY A 383 14.67 16.94 4.61
N ALA A 384 13.44 16.43 4.63
CA ALA A 384 12.59 16.45 5.82
C ALA A 384 13.23 15.71 7.01
N HIS A 385 13.85 14.55 6.76
CA HIS A 385 14.49 13.74 7.79
C HIS A 385 15.61 14.49 8.52
N ALA A 386 16.53 15.12 7.78
CA ALA A 386 17.66 15.84 8.36
C ALA A 386 17.24 17.18 9.02
N LEU A 387 16.10 17.73 8.62
CA LEU A 387 15.65 19.04 9.07
C LEU A 387 14.78 18.96 10.32
N PHE A 388 13.92 17.95 10.42
CA PHE A 388 12.91 17.89 11.47
C PHE A 388 13.30 17.00 12.65
N HIS A 389 13.92 15.84 12.45
CA HIS A 389 14.22 14.97 13.59
C HIS A 389 15.27 15.58 14.53
N ALA A 390 14.96 15.63 15.81
CA ALA A 390 15.95 15.93 16.84
C ALA A 390 16.96 14.77 16.98
N PRO A 391 18.21 15.07 17.39
CA PRO A 391 19.14 14.04 17.82
C PRO A 391 18.60 13.27 19.03
N ASP A 392 19.05 12.03 19.22
CA ASP A 392 18.76 11.28 20.45
C ASP A 392 19.43 11.91 21.68
N ALA A 393 19.13 11.39 22.88
CA ALA A 393 19.67 11.89 24.15
C ALA A 393 21.21 11.84 24.23
N ASP A 394 21.85 11.01 23.40
CA ASP A 394 23.30 10.88 23.27
C ASP A 394 23.89 11.77 22.15
N GLY A 395 23.04 12.54 21.46
CA GLY A 395 23.40 13.48 20.39
C GLY A 395 23.55 12.85 19.00
N ASN A 396 23.16 11.60 18.80
CA ASN A 396 23.20 10.96 17.48
C ASN A 396 22.02 11.39 16.61
N ALA A 397 22.28 11.58 15.32
CA ALA A 397 21.21 11.86 14.36
C ALA A 397 20.27 10.66 14.22
N TYR A 398 18.97 10.94 14.12
CA TYR A 398 17.93 9.92 13.93
C TYR A 398 18.26 9.01 12.71
N PRO A 399 18.11 7.68 12.79
CA PRO A 399 18.43 6.79 11.68
C PRO A 399 17.48 6.98 10.48
N ALA A 400 18.01 7.27 9.29
CA ALA A 400 17.20 7.45 8.07
C ALA A 400 16.41 6.20 7.67
N GLU A 401 16.94 5.01 7.97
CA GLU A 401 16.32 3.72 7.67
C GLU A 401 15.10 3.41 8.57
N SER A 402 15.03 4.01 9.75
CA SER A 402 13.93 3.87 10.72
C SER A 402 12.97 5.06 10.70
N CYS A 403 13.13 5.98 9.74
CA CYS A 403 12.30 7.16 9.62
C CYS A 403 10.95 6.77 8.98
N TYR A 404 9.85 7.06 9.67
CA TYR A 404 8.47 6.82 9.18
C TYR A 404 8.18 7.51 7.83
N VAL A 405 8.84 8.64 7.53
CA VAL A 405 8.72 9.28 6.22
C VAL A 405 9.35 8.41 5.13
N THR A 406 10.52 7.83 5.42
CA THR A 406 11.24 6.94 4.50
C THR A 406 10.50 5.62 4.31
N GLU A 407 9.96 5.04 5.38
CA GLU A 407 9.11 3.84 5.32
C GLU A 407 7.87 4.07 4.45
N ALA A 408 7.18 5.20 4.64
CA ALA A 408 6.01 5.54 3.83
C ALA A 408 6.36 5.71 2.34
N VAL A 409 7.48 6.35 2.01
CA VAL A 409 7.91 6.55 0.63
C VAL A 409 8.39 5.25 -0.02
N ARG A 410 9.22 4.46 0.67
CA ARG A 410 9.89 3.28 0.14
C ARG A 410 8.99 2.06 0.10
N ASP A 411 8.32 1.79 1.21
CA ASP A 411 7.57 0.55 1.42
C ASP A 411 6.08 0.74 1.16
N GLY A 412 5.62 2.00 1.01
CA GLY A 412 4.25 2.33 0.65
C GLY A 412 3.24 1.97 1.75
N VAL A 413 3.73 1.91 2.99
CA VAL A 413 3.00 1.64 4.23
C VAL A 413 2.63 2.97 4.90
N THR A 414 1.46 3.04 5.52
CA THR A 414 1.08 4.20 6.33
C THR A 414 1.51 3.97 7.78
N THR A 415 2.38 4.83 8.30
CA THR A 415 2.76 4.84 9.71
C THR A 415 1.87 5.83 10.47
N VAL A 416 1.26 5.40 11.60
CA VAL A 416 0.24 6.17 12.32
C VAL A 416 0.63 6.40 13.77
N ALA A 417 0.46 7.63 14.23
CA ALA A 417 0.59 8.04 15.64
C ALA A 417 1.97 7.77 16.27
N GLU A 418 3.04 7.91 15.49
CA GLU A 418 4.41 7.88 16.03
C GLU A 418 4.68 9.13 16.86
N GLN A 419 5.28 8.97 18.04
CA GLN A 419 5.70 10.09 18.87
C GLN A 419 7.16 10.42 18.60
N ASP A 420 7.43 11.69 18.32
CA ASP A 420 8.76 12.16 17.95
C ASP A 420 9.02 13.56 18.54
N VAL A 421 10.26 14.01 18.43
CA VAL A 421 10.68 15.37 18.78
C VAL A 421 11.21 16.05 17.54
N TYR A 422 10.52 17.12 17.14
CA TYR A 422 10.92 17.94 16.02
C TYR A 422 11.76 19.12 16.44
N LEU A 423 12.73 19.49 15.59
CA LEU A 423 13.48 20.74 15.70
C LEU A 423 12.74 21.85 14.96
N ARG A 424 12.57 22.97 15.65
CA ARG A 424 12.13 24.24 15.07
C ARG A 424 13.31 24.95 14.39
N GLY A 425 13.01 25.92 13.53
CA GLY A 425 14.01 26.71 12.81
C GLY A 425 14.97 27.51 13.71
N ASP A 426 14.60 27.75 14.97
CA ASP A 426 15.46 28.38 15.99
C ASP A 426 16.28 27.36 16.82
N GLY A 427 16.14 26.07 16.53
CA GLY A 427 16.79 24.97 17.24
C GLY A 427 16.05 24.49 18.49
N SER A 428 14.91 25.08 18.85
CA SER A 428 14.09 24.57 19.95
C SER A 428 13.34 23.29 19.56
N GLU A 429 13.08 22.45 20.55
CA GLU A 429 12.38 21.18 20.35
C GLU A 429 10.87 21.34 20.50
N VAL A 430 10.10 20.57 19.71
CA VAL A 430 8.65 20.46 19.83
C VAL A 430 8.25 18.99 19.79
N ALA A 431 7.51 18.55 20.80
CA ALA A 431 7.00 17.18 20.82
C ALA A 431 5.84 17.05 19.84
N VAL A 432 5.92 16.06 18.97
CA VAL A 432 4.93 15.84 17.91
C VAL A 432 4.41 14.41 17.89
N GLU A 433 3.14 14.27 17.53
CA GLU A 433 2.53 13.01 17.12
C GLU A 433 2.37 13.03 15.60
N VAL A 434 2.92 12.04 14.90
CA VAL A 434 3.14 12.06 13.44
C VAL A 434 2.45 10.89 12.75
N THR A 435 1.88 11.17 11.58
CA THR A 435 1.33 10.17 10.65
C THR A 435 1.88 10.43 9.26
N ALA A 436 2.51 9.42 8.65
CA ALA A 436 3.08 9.49 7.31
C ALA A 436 2.30 8.57 6.36
N SER A 437 1.78 9.12 5.27
CA SER A 437 0.96 8.37 4.30
C SER A 437 1.52 8.50 2.87
N PRO A 438 1.71 7.40 2.13
CA PRO A 438 2.23 7.45 0.77
C PRO A 438 1.26 8.12 -0.21
N LEU A 439 1.80 8.99 -1.07
CA LEU A 439 1.10 9.52 -2.24
C LEU A 439 1.27 8.54 -3.41
N LYS A 440 0.18 7.92 -3.87
CA LYS A 440 0.19 6.95 -4.97
C LYS A 440 -0.52 7.52 -6.21
N ASP A 441 0.10 7.35 -7.38
CA ASP A 441 -0.48 7.64 -8.70
C ASP A 441 -0.27 6.43 -9.62
N ASP A 442 -1.35 5.87 -10.16
CA ASP A 442 -1.34 4.62 -10.97
C ASP A 442 -0.47 3.48 -10.39
N GLY A 443 -0.48 3.32 -9.06
CA GLY A 443 0.28 2.29 -8.33
C GLY A 443 1.76 2.60 -8.10
N ARG A 444 2.25 3.78 -8.49
CA ARG A 444 3.60 4.27 -8.18
C ARG A 444 3.56 5.27 -7.03
N THR A 445 4.45 5.12 -6.06
CA THR A 445 4.62 6.09 -4.97
C THR A 445 5.36 7.33 -5.49
N LEU A 446 4.69 8.48 -5.47
CA LEU A 446 5.25 9.78 -5.87
C LEU A 446 5.92 10.52 -4.70
N GLY A 447 5.79 10.01 -3.48
CA GLY A 447 6.25 10.65 -2.25
C GLY A 447 5.35 10.29 -1.08
N ALA A 448 5.31 11.14 -0.04
CA ALA A 448 4.44 10.96 1.11
C ALA A 448 3.87 12.30 1.61
N VAL A 449 2.69 12.25 2.22
CA VAL A 449 2.12 13.36 3.02
C VAL A 449 2.32 13.01 4.49
N VAL A 450 2.90 13.94 5.23
CA VAL A 450 3.10 13.84 6.67
C VAL A 450 2.18 14.84 7.36
N VAL A 451 1.43 14.35 8.33
CA VAL A 451 0.60 15.14 9.24
C VAL A 451 1.20 15.02 10.62
N PHE A 452 1.42 16.14 11.31
CA PHE A 452 1.95 16.15 12.65
C PHE A 452 1.21 17.13 13.56
N ARG A 453 1.07 16.75 14.82
CA ARG A 453 0.36 17.52 15.83
C ARG A 453 1.29 17.86 16.99
N ASP A 454 1.31 19.12 17.41
CA ASP A 454 2.03 19.56 18.61
C ASP A 454 1.34 18.98 19.85
N ILE A 455 2.08 18.17 20.60
CA ILE A 455 1.62 17.52 21.84
C ILE A 455 2.40 18.00 23.07
N THR A 456 3.13 19.11 22.96
CA THR A 456 3.99 19.64 24.03
C THR A 456 3.22 19.86 25.33
N ASP A 457 2.07 20.56 25.27
CA ASP A 457 1.22 20.81 26.44
C ASP A 457 0.68 19.51 27.06
N ARG A 458 0.31 18.54 26.22
CA ARG A 458 -0.20 17.24 26.70
C ARG A 458 0.90 16.48 27.44
N ARG A 459 2.09 16.37 26.85
CA ARG A 459 3.23 15.68 27.47
C ARG A 459 3.68 16.37 28.75
N GLU A 460 3.66 17.70 28.80
CA GLU A 460 4.04 18.43 30.01
C GLU A 460 3.03 18.25 31.14
N VAL A 461 1.73 18.25 30.85
CA VAL A 461 0.69 17.93 31.84
C VAL A 461 0.86 16.51 32.39
N GLU A 462 1.16 15.54 31.52
CA GLU A 462 1.38 14.15 31.90
C GLU A 462 2.65 13.99 32.76
N ARG A 463 3.75 14.65 32.38
CA ARG A 463 5.00 14.70 33.15
C ARG A 463 4.80 15.35 34.52
N LEU A 464 4.11 16.49 34.58
CA LEU A 464 3.81 17.19 35.83
C LEU A 464 2.91 16.35 36.75
N LYS A 465 1.97 15.60 36.18
CA LYS A 465 1.12 14.66 36.93
C LYS A 465 1.99 13.59 37.59
N ASP A 466 2.90 12.97 36.85
CA ASP A 466 3.77 11.91 37.36
C ASP A 466 4.77 12.44 38.41
N GLU A 467 5.37 13.61 38.16
CA GLU A 467 6.26 14.29 39.10
C GLU A 467 5.52 14.66 40.40
N PHE A 468 4.31 15.23 40.29
CA PHE A 468 3.47 15.56 41.43
C PHE A 468 3.15 14.32 42.27
N VAL A 469 2.72 13.23 41.63
CA VAL A 469 2.42 11.95 42.32
C VAL A 469 3.65 11.42 43.06
N SER A 470 4.83 11.47 42.43
CA SER A 470 6.09 11.02 43.05
C SER A 470 6.51 11.89 44.24
N VAL A 471 6.40 13.22 44.14
CA VAL A 471 6.75 14.14 45.23
C VAL A 471 5.77 13.96 46.41
N VAL A 472 4.46 13.93 46.14
CA VAL A 472 3.45 13.74 47.19
C VAL A 472 3.64 12.41 47.93
N SER A 473 4.03 11.34 47.23
CA SER A 473 4.40 10.07 47.87
C SER A 473 5.47 10.25 48.95
N HIS A 474 6.59 10.86 48.56
CA HIS A 474 7.75 11.02 49.41
C HIS A 474 7.46 11.92 50.61
N GLU A 475 6.74 13.02 50.37
CA GLU A 475 6.35 13.99 51.39
C GLU A 475 5.28 13.45 52.37
N LEU A 476 4.45 12.49 51.95
CA LEU A 476 3.51 11.82 52.86
C LEU A 476 4.15 10.67 53.64
N ARG A 477 5.07 9.90 53.03
CA ARG A 477 5.71 8.74 53.65
C ARG A 477 6.62 9.11 54.83
N THR A 478 7.35 10.22 54.71
CA THR A 478 8.29 10.70 55.74
C THR A 478 7.63 11.03 57.09
N PRO A 479 6.58 11.88 57.16
CA PRO A 479 5.89 12.16 58.42
C PRO A 479 5.15 10.93 58.95
N LEU A 480 4.59 10.08 58.08
CA LEU A 480 3.91 8.86 58.50
C LEU A 480 4.84 7.84 59.16
N THR A 481 6.04 7.67 58.61
CA THR A 481 7.08 6.81 59.20
C THR A 481 7.47 7.28 60.59
N SER A 482 7.59 8.61 60.77
CA SER A 482 7.91 9.22 62.07
C SER A 482 6.78 9.04 63.09
N ILE A 483 5.53 9.24 62.69
CA ILE A 483 4.34 9.01 63.52
C ILE A 483 4.25 7.53 63.92
N ARG A 484 4.48 6.60 62.97
CA ARG A 484 4.49 5.16 63.23
C ARG A 484 5.58 4.77 64.22
N GLY A 485 6.79 5.30 64.04
CA GLY A 485 7.92 5.06 64.96
C GLY A 485 7.62 5.52 66.39
N ALA A 486 7.14 6.76 66.55
CA ALA A 486 6.78 7.31 67.86
C ALA A 486 5.65 6.52 68.54
N LEU A 487 4.62 6.13 67.80
CA LEU A 487 3.52 5.32 68.32
C LEU A 487 3.96 3.89 68.64
N GLY A 488 4.86 3.30 67.87
CA GLY A 488 5.44 1.98 68.16
C GLY A 488 6.28 1.97 69.44
N LEU A 489 7.03 3.05 69.73
CA LEU A 489 7.75 3.21 70.99
C LEU A 489 6.78 3.32 72.19
N LEU A 490 5.67 4.04 72.02
CA LEU A 490 4.63 4.14 73.05
C LEU A 490 3.88 2.80 73.27
N ASP A 491 3.58 2.05 72.21
CA ASP A 491 2.85 0.77 72.28
C ASP A 491 3.74 -0.38 72.81
N SER A 492 5.05 -0.35 72.54
CA SER A 492 6.02 -1.35 73.01
C SER A 492 6.34 -1.29 74.51
N GLY A 493 5.86 -0.26 75.23
CA GLY A 493 6.12 -0.07 76.65
C GLY A 493 7.55 0.37 76.99
N THR A 494 8.39 0.67 75.99
CA THR A 494 9.78 1.12 76.16
C THR A 494 9.90 2.48 76.85
N LEU A 495 8.84 3.30 76.84
CA LEU A 495 8.75 4.59 77.52
C LEU A 495 8.02 4.53 78.88
N GLY A 496 7.72 3.32 79.37
CA GLY A 496 6.96 3.08 80.61
C GLY A 496 5.51 2.66 80.37
N PRO A 497 4.83 2.13 81.40
CA PRO A 497 3.46 1.62 81.27
C PRO A 497 2.46 2.77 81.06
N LEU A 498 1.69 2.71 79.97
CA LEU A 498 0.63 3.65 79.69
C LEU A 498 -0.65 3.30 80.48
N PRO A 499 -1.40 4.30 80.99
CA PRO A 499 -2.75 4.07 81.49
C PRO A 499 -3.62 3.43 80.41
N GLU A 500 -4.53 2.51 80.77
CA GLU A 500 -5.33 1.73 79.80
C GLU A 500 -6.01 2.57 78.71
N ARG A 501 -6.53 3.75 79.08
CA ARG A 501 -7.18 4.65 78.12
C ARG A 501 -6.18 5.24 77.11
N SER A 502 -4.97 5.56 77.55
CA SER A 502 -3.89 6.08 76.70
C SER A 502 -3.32 4.98 75.81
N ALA A 503 -3.12 3.78 76.33
CA ALA A 503 -2.69 2.60 75.56
C ALA A 503 -3.67 2.30 74.41
N ARG A 504 -4.98 2.29 74.69
CA ARG A 504 -6.01 2.15 73.64
C ARG A 504 -5.93 3.25 72.58
N MET A 505 -5.69 4.50 72.97
CA MET A 505 -5.58 5.62 72.02
C MET A 505 -4.33 5.50 71.14
N VAL A 506 -3.19 5.12 71.72
CA VAL A 506 -1.92 4.90 71.00
C VAL A 506 -2.07 3.76 70.00
N HIS A 507 -2.71 2.67 70.42
CA HIS A 507 -3.00 1.53 69.55
C HIS A 507 -3.88 1.92 68.35
N VAL A 508 -4.96 2.69 68.58
CA VAL A 508 -5.84 3.19 67.51
C VAL A 508 -5.08 4.13 66.56
N ALA A 509 -4.26 5.04 67.10
CA ALA A 509 -3.45 5.94 66.29
C ALA A 509 -2.42 5.19 65.44
N ARG A 510 -1.82 4.12 65.99
CA ARG A 510 -0.85 3.27 65.27
C ARG A 510 -1.51 2.56 64.09
N LEU A 511 -2.65 1.90 64.35
CA LEU A 511 -3.46 1.26 63.31
C LEU A 511 -3.90 2.25 62.22
N SER A 512 -4.26 3.48 62.61
CA SER A 512 -4.65 4.53 61.66
C SER A 512 -3.48 5.00 60.79
N SER A 513 -2.29 5.14 61.37
CA SER A 513 -1.06 5.50 60.63
C SER A 513 -0.65 4.40 59.64
N GLU A 514 -0.70 3.14 60.06
CA GLU A 514 -0.44 1.97 59.20
C GLU A 514 -1.45 1.85 58.06
N ARG A 515 -2.72 2.19 58.31
CA ARG A 515 -3.76 2.25 57.27
C ARG A 515 -3.48 3.37 56.27
N LEU A 516 -3.06 4.55 56.72
CA LEU A 516 -2.76 5.66 55.83
C LEU A 516 -1.54 5.37 54.94
N ASN A 517 -0.50 4.75 55.50
CA ASN A 517 0.68 4.39 54.71
C ASN A 517 0.35 3.39 53.59
N ARG A 518 -0.43 2.34 53.91
CA ARG A 518 -0.92 1.39 52.89
C ARG A 518 -1.78 2.07 51.83
N LEU A 519 -2.62 3.03 52.21
CA LEU A 519 -3.48 3.74 51.26
C LEU A 519 -2.67 4.64 50.32
N VAL A 520 -1.59 5.25 50.82
CA VAL A 520 -0.63 5.99 49.99
C VAL A 520 0.07 5.04 49.02
N ASP A 521 0.57 3.91 49.51
CA ASP A 521 1.24 2.91 48.65
C ASP A 521 0.26 2.36 47.58
N ASP A 522 -0.99 2.04 47.94
CA ASP A 522 -2.05 1.59 47.02
C ASP A 522 -2.33 2.61 45.90
N ILE A 523 -2.43 3.90 46.22
CA ILE A 523 -2.69 4.98 45.23
C ILE A 523 -1.51 5.07 44.25
N LEU A 524 -0.30 4.93 44.75
CA LEU A 524 0.90 5.03 43.92
C LEU A 524 1.07 3.83 43.01
N ASP A 525 0.74 2.63 43.50
CA ASP A 525 0.71 1.43 42.66
C ASP A 525 -0.27 1.61 41.50
N ILE A 526 -1.46 2.20 41.74
CA ILE A 526 -2.43 2.49 40.67
C ILE A 526 -1.85 3.47 39.63
N GLU A 527 -1.29 4.61 40.06
CA GLU A 527 -0.75 5.61 39.13
C GLU A 527 0.47 5.09 38.34
N ARG A 528 1.32 4.26 38.97
CA ARG A 528 2.45 3.61 38.29
C ARG A 528 2.01 2.54 37.31
N MET A 529 0.92 1.83 37.60
CA MET A 529 0.36 0.82 36.71
C MET A 529 -0.37 1.46 35.51
N ASP A 530 -1.11 2.55 35.72
CA ASP A 530 -1.79 3.31 34.65
C ASP A 530 -0.79 3.95 33.67
N SER A 531 0.36 4.44 34.15
CA SER A 531 1.38 5.09 33.32
C SER A 531 2.29 4.12 32.56
N GLY A 532 2.20 2.81 32.82
CA GLY A 532 3.02 1.78 32.16
C GLY A 532 4.54 1.88 32.44
N THR A 533 4.95 2.74 33.37
CA THR A 533 6.37 3.11 33.60
C THR A 533 7.21 2.04 34.29
N THR A 534 6.60 1.01 34.89
CA THR A 534 7.33 -0.04 35.61
C THR A 534 7.37 -1.34 34.80
N PRO A 535 8.53 -1.82 34.33
CA PRO A 535 8.64 -3.11 33.63
C PRO A 535 8.22 -4.27 34.57
N LEU A 536 7.59 -5.32 34.01
CA LEU A 536 7.25 -6.54 34.75
C LEU A 536 8.42 -7.51 34.69
N GLU A 537 8.84 -8.02 35.84
CA GLU A 537 9.90 -9.04 35.94
C GLU A 537 9.29 -10.43 35.86
N ARG A 538 8.97 -10.90 34.65
CA ARG A 538 8.30 -12.19 34.47
C ARG A 538 9.29 -13.35 34.61
N ALA A 539 8.92 -14.33 35.44
CA ALA A 539 9.62 -15.60 35.59
C ALA A 539 8.60 -16.75 35.76
N ASP A 540 9.08 -17.98 35.59
CA ASP A 540 8.24 -19.16 35.77
C ASP A 540 8.12 -19.50 37.26
N HIS A 541 6.88 -19.52 37.74
CA HIS A 541 6.55 -19.78 39.14
C HIS A 541 5.53 -20.91 39.25
N ARG A 542 5.77 -21.83 40.20
CA ARG A 542 4.73 -22.79 40.58
C ARG A 542 3.63 -22.04 41.33
N VAL A 543 2.39 -22.23 40.90
CA VAL A 543 1.25 -21.57 41.53
C VAL A 543 1.15 -21.92 43.03
N GLU A 544 1.55 -23.15 43.38
CA GLU A 544 1.57 -23.63 44.77
C GLU A 544 2.42 -22.73 45.70
N ASP A 545 3.58 -22.28 45.23
CA ASP A 545 4.54 -21.47 46.00
C ASP A 545 4.02 -20.04 46.20
N LEU A 546 3.40 -19.45 45.15
CA LEU A 546 2.80 -18.12 45.21
C LEU A 546 1.62 -18.08 46.20
N VAL A 547 0.76 -19.10 46.16
CA VAL A 547 -0.38 -19.23 47.07
C VAL A 547 0.08 -19.47 48.51
N THR A 548 1.11 -20.31 48.71
CA THR A 548 1.67 -20.56 50.05
C THR A 548 2.22 -19.27 50.65
N THR A 549 3.02 -18.51 49.88
CA THR A 549 3.58 -17.23 50.32
C THR A 549 2.49 -16.23 50.70
N ALA A 550 1.43 -16.10 49.90
CA ALA A 550 0.31 -15.22 50.20
C ALA A 550 -0.52 -15.69 51.42
N ALA A 551 -0.75 -17.00 51.55
CA ALA A 551 -1.47 -17.56 52.69
C ALA A 551 -0.71 -17.37 54.01
N GLU A 552 0.62 -17.48 54.00
CA GLU A 552 1.47 -17.19 55.17
C GLU A 552 1.34 -15.72 55.60
N GLN A 553 1.31 -14.77 54.66
CA GLN A 553 1.13 -13.34 54.94
C GLN A 553 -0.23 -13.04 55.58
N VAL A 554 -1.29 -13.77 55.18
CA VAL A 554 -2.66 -13.60 55.71
C VAL A 554 -2.93 -14.49 56.94
N GLY A 555 -2.05 -15.43 57.27
CA GLY A 555 -2.30 -16.47 58.27
C GLY A 555 -2.56 -15.96 59.70
N LEU A 556 -1.96 -14.83 60.11
CA LEU A 556 -2.29 -14.23 61.42
C LEU A 556 -3.72 -13.66 61.42
N LEU A 557 -4.10 -12.95 60.37
CA LEU A 557 -5.45 -12.39 60.20
C LEU A 557 -6.50 -13.50 60.18
N ALA A 558 -6.23 -14.59 59.46
CA ALA A 558 -7.11 -15.76 59.39
C ALA A 558 -7.33 -16.39 60.76
N ARG A 559 -6.26 -16.56 61.56
CA ARG A 559 -6.36 -17.09 62.93
C ARG A 559 -7.13 -16.17 63.88
N GLU A 560 -6.94 -14.86 63.82
CA GLU A 560 -7.69 -13.89 64.63
C GLU A 560 -9.18 -13.83 64.24
N ALA A 561 -9.46 -13.94 62.94
CA ALA A 561 -10.81 -14.06 62.39
C ALA A 561 -11.44 -15.43 62.66
N GLY A 562 -10.66 -16.46 62.99
CA GLY A 562 -11.14 -17.84 63.17
C GLY A 562 -11.59 -18.46 61.85
N VAL A 563 -10.93 -18.13 60.74
CA VAL A 563 -11.20 -18.64 59.39
C VAL A 563 -10.03 -19.55 58.97
N GLU A 564 -10.34 -20.71 58.39
CA GLU A 564 -9.33 -21.63 57.87
C GLU A 564 -9.05 -21.34 56.40
N ILE A 565 -7.78 -21.31 55.99
CA ILE A 565 -7.39 -21.18 54.58
C ILE A 565 -6.96 -22.57 54.10
N VAL A 566 -7.67 -23.10 53.10
CA VAL A 566 -7.39 -24.41 52.50
C VAL A 566 -6.92 -24.21 51.07
N GLN A 567 -5.70 -24.68 50.79
CA GLN A 567 -5.12 -24.68 49.45
C GLN A 567 -5.29 -26.07 48.81
N GLU A 568 -5.87 -26.13 47.62
CA GLU A 568 -5.90 -27.34 46.80
C GLU A 568 -4.56 -27.54 46.08
N ARG A 569 -4.10 -28.79 46.01
CA ARG A 569 -2.86 -29.13 45.29
C ARG A 569 -3.02 -28.86 43.81
N THR A 570 -1.99 -28.26 43.23
CA THR A 570 -1.94 -27.91 41.80
C THR A 570 -0.51 -28.08 41.27
N ASP A 571 -0.40 -28.57 40.05
CA ASP A 571 0.86 -28.73 39.31
C ASP A 571 1.10 -27.60 38.29
N GLN A 572 0.22 -26.59 38.28
CA GLN A 572 0.26 -25.51 37.32
C GLN A 572 1.46 -24.58 37.56
N VAL A 573 2.09 -24.17 36.46
CA VAL A 573 3.21 -23.23 36.42
C VAL A 573 2.79 -22.05 35.55
N VAL A 574 3.07 -20.83 36.02
CA VAL A 574 2.68 -19.58 35.36
C VAL A 574 3.89 -18.71 35.11
N SER A 575 3.91 -17.97 34.00
CA SER A 575 5.00 -17.04 33.66
C SER A 575 4.60 -15.61 34.00
N VAL A 576 4.98 -15.16 35.21
CA VAL A 576 4.43 -13.95 35.84
C VAL A 576 5.48 -13.24 36.68
N ASP A 577 5.21 -11.99 37.04
CA ASP A 577 5.93 -11.28 38.09
C ASP A 577 5.45 -11.80 39.46
N GLY A 578 6.30 -12.61 40.11
CA GLY A 578 5.96 -13.31 41.36
C GLY A 578 5.50 -12.38 42.48
N ASP A 579 6.20 -11.26 42.69
CA ASP A 579 5.88 -10.31 43.77
C ASP A 579 4.51 -9.66 43.57
N ARG A 580 4.18 -9.30 42.32
CA ARG A 580 2.88 -8.72 41.98
C ARG A 580 1.75 -9.73 42.10
N ILE A 581 1.98 -10.99 41.72
CA ILE A 581 0.96 -12.03 41.90
C ILE A 581 0.76 -12.37 43.38
N VAL A 582 1.80 -12.37 44.21
CA VAL A 582 1.67 -12.50 45.67
C VAL A 582 0.86 -11.32 46.24
N GLN A 583 1.12 -10.08 45.80
CA GLN A 583 0.34 -8.90 46.19
C GLN A 583 -1.15 -9.06 45.85
N MET A 584 -1.46 -9.51 44.63
CA MET A 584 -2.82 -9.82 44.22
C MET A 584 -3.45 -10.90 45.12
N LEU A 585 -2.80 -12.04 45.31
CA LEU A 585 -3.31 -13.15 46.14
C LEU A 585 -3.54 -12.73 47.59
N THR A 586 -2.61 -11.97 48.19
CA THR A 586 -2.76 -11.41 49.54
C THR A 586 -3.97 -10.49 49.64
N ASN A 587 -4.26 -9.69 48.61
CA ASN A 587 -5.46 -8.85 48.56
C ASN A 587 -6.75 -9.67 48.44
N LEU A 588 -6.77 -10.71 47.60
CA LEU A 588 -7.94 -11.60 47.46
C LEU A 588 -8.20 -12.38 48.76
N LEU A 589 -7.16 -12.98 49.35
CA LEU A 589 -7.24 -13.77 50.58
C LEU A 589 -7.62 -12.94 51.80
N SER A 590 -7.02 -11.75 51.96
CA SER A 590 -7.37 -10.87 53.07
C SER A 590 -8.83 -10.40 52.99
N ASN A 591 -9.35 -10.13 51.78
CA ASN A 591 -10.77 -9.84 51.58
C ASN A 591 -11.65 -11.06 51.92
N ALA A 592 -11.33 -12.24 51.40
CA ALA A 592 -12.05 -13.48 51.68
C ALA A 592 -12.15 -13.76 53.19
N VAL A 593 -11.02 -13.68 53.92
CA VAL A 593 -10.96 -13.87 55.37
C VAL A 593 -11.79 -12.82 56.12
N LYS A 594 -11.68 -11.55 55.72
CA LYS A 594 -12.35 -10.43 56.38
C LYS A 594 -13.87 -10.47 56.27
N PHE A 595 -14.41 -10.97 55.15
CA PHE A 595 -15.85 -11.02 54.90
C PHE A 595 -16.49 -12.37 55.29
N SER A 596 -15.67 -13.36 55.65
CA SER A 596 -16.10 -14.69 56.10
C SER A 596 -16.43 -14.72 57.60
N PRO A 597 -17.51 -15.42 58.02
CA PRO A 597 -17.82 -15.66 59.44
C PRO A 597 -16.77 -16.54 60.14
N ARG A 598 -16.71 -16.46 61.48
CA ARG A 598 -15.85 -17.35 62.29
C ARG A 598 -16.25 -18.82 62.08
N GLY A 599 -15.27 -19.71 61.92
CA GLY A 599 -15.45 -21.15 61.74
C GLY A 599 -15.68 -21.60 60.29
N THR A 600 -15.55 -20.70 59.32
CA THR A 600 -15.68 -20.99 57.89
C THR A 600 -14.33 -21.23 57.22
N THR A 601 -14.37 -21.71 55.97
CA THR A 601 -13.17 -22.00 55.17
C THR A 601 -13.09 -21.08 53.95
N VAL A 602 -11.90 -20.56 53.69
CA VAL A 602 -11.54 -19.91 52.42
C VAL A 602 -10.74 -20.92 51.60
N ARG A 603 -11.20 -21.23 50.39
CA ARG A 603 -10.58 -22.24 49.52
C ARG A 603 -9.84 -21.57 48.36
N VAL A 604 -8.61 -22.01 48.11
CA VAL A 604 -7.81 -21.56 46.98
C VAL A 604 -7.53 -22.74 46.07
N SER A 605 -7.87 -22.63 44.79
CA SER A 605 -7.60 -23.66 43.80
C SER A 605 -7.06 -23.06 42.51
N ALA A 606 -6.33 -23.87 41.74
CA ALA A 606 -5.82 -23.47 40.44
C ALA A 606 -5.95 -24.64 39.47
N ARG A 607 -6.48 -24.37 38.28
CA ARG A 607 -6.71 -25.37 37.23
C ARG A 607 -6.34 -24.82 35.86
N GLY A 608 -5.86 -25.69 34.97
CA GLY A 608 -5.72 -25.32 33.56
C GLY A 608 -7.09 -25.01 32.93
N ALA A 609 -7.15 -23.94 32.16
CA ALA A 609 -8.35 -23.45 31.47
C ALA A 609 -7.98 -23.03 30.03
N GLY A 610 -7.83 -24.01 29.14
CA GLY A 610 -7.36 -23.77 27.77
C GLY A 610 -5.89 -23.36 27.75
N ASP A 611 -5.59 -22.22 27.12
CA ASP A 611 -4.23 -21.65 27.03
C ASP A 611 -3.87 -20.77 28.25
N LEU A 612 -4.68 -20.79 29.32
CA LEU A 612 -4.49 -20.03 30.55
C LEU A 612 -4.60 -20.91 31.79
N VAL A 613 -4.05 -20.46 32.91
CA VAL A 613 -4.26 -21.04 34.25
C VAL A 613 -5.30 -20.21 34.99
N GLU A 614 -6.39 -20.82 35.40
CA GLU A 614 -7.43 -20.18 36.20
C GLU A 614 -7.18 -20.43 37.70
N LEU A 615 -6.97 -19.34 38.44
CA LEU A 615 -6.91 -19.26 39.89
C LEU A 615 -8.28 -18.89 40.44
N GLN A 616 -8.67 -19.53 41.54
CA GLN A 616 -9.95 -19.32 42.21
C GLN A 616 -9.73 -19.16 43.71
N VAL A 617 -10.32 -18.10 44.29
CA VAL A 617 -10.42 -17.86 45.74
C VAL A 617 -11.90 -17.83 46.10
N GLU A 618 -12.36 -18.83 46.84
CA GLU A 618 -13.74 -19.00 47.28
C GLU A 618 -13.87 -18.72 48.78
N ASP A 619 -14.87 -17.94 49.16
CA ASP A 619 -15.19 -17.59 50.54
C ASP A 619 -16.65 -17.87 50.86
N GLU A 620 -16.93 -18.23 52.12
CA GLU A 620 -18.29 -18.44 52.64
C GLU A 620 -18.84 -17.16 53.32
N GLY A 621 -18.42 -16.00 52.82
CA GLY A 621 -18.79 -14.70 53.34
C GLY A 621 -20.19 -14.25 52.95
N ARG A 622 -20.42 -12.95 53.13
CA ARG A 622 -21.71 -12.32 52.82
C ARG A 622 -22.07 -12.31 51.33
N GLY A 623 -21.18 -12.70 50.42
CA GLY A 623 -21.39 -12.60 48.97
C GLY A 623 -21.45 -11.17 48.44
N ILE A 624 -21.67 -11.05 47.12
CA ILE A 624 -21.69 -9.79 46.38
C ILE A 624 -23.03 -9.67 45.63
N PRO A 625 -23.78 -8.56 45.79
CA PRO A 625 -25.00 -8.33 45.02
C PRO A 625 -24.75 -8.37 43.50
N PRO A 626 -25.68 -8.91 42.68
CA PRO A 626 -25.48 -9.03 41.23
C PRO A 626 -25.19 -7.71 40.51
N ASP A 627 -25.77 -6.60 40.99
CA ASP A 627 -25.53 -5.24 40.47
C ASP A 627 -24.17 -4.66 40.87
N LYS A 628 -23.47 -5.31 41.80
CA LYS A 628 -22.16 -4.89 42.32
C LYS A 628 -20.99 -5.77 41.87
N LEU A 629 -21.23 -6.89 41.19
CA LEU A 629 -20.19 -7.84 40.77
C LEU A 629 -19.07 -7.19 39.94
N GLU A 630 -19.40 -6.22 39.08
CA GLU A 630 -18.40 -5.48 38.31
C GLU A 630 -17.91 -4.22 39.05
N ALA A 631 -18.82 -3.56 39.80
CA ALA A 631 -18.51 -2.32 40.50
C ALA A 631 -17.48 -2.49 41.63
N VAL A 632 -17.39 -3.67 42.26
CA VAL A 632 -16.40 -3.94 43.34
C VAL A 632 -14.94 -3.80 42.92
N PHE A 633 -14.67 -3.81 41.61
CA PHE A 633 -13.33 -3.58 41.06
C PHE A 633 -13.05 -2.11 40.71
N GLY A 634 -14.03 -1.21 40.90
CA GLY A 634 -13.85 0.23 40.74
C GLY A 634 -13.01 0.84 41.87
N ARG A 635 -12.39 1.99 41.59
CA ARG A 635 -11.55 2.70 42.58
C ARG A 635 -12.42 3.26 43.69
N PHE A 636 -12.08 2.96 44.94
CA PHE A 636 -12.81 3.40 46.13
C PHE A 636 -14.24 2.85 46.25
N GLU A 637 -14.59 1.85 45.43
CA GLU A 637 -15.91 1.22 45.47
C GLU A 637 -16.01 0.24 46.63
N GLN A 638 -17.15 0.28 47.33
CA GLN A 638 -17.47 -0.59 48.46
C GLN A 638 -18.93 -1.01 48.37
N VAL A 639 -19.22 -2.27 48.73
CA VAL A 639 -20.58 -2.82 48.67
C VAL A 639 -21.50 -2.12 49.67
N ASP A 640 -21.01 -1.76 50.86
CA ASP A 640 -21.79 -1.10 51.90
C ASP A 640 -21.01 -0.02 52.67
N ALA A 641 -21.66 1.12 52.97
CA ALA A 641 -21.00 2.24 53.66
C ALA A 641 -20.65 1.94 55.13
N SER A 642 -21.29 0.93 55.74
CA SER A 642 -21.01 0.43 57.10
C SER A 642 -19.68 -0.35 57.18
N ASP A 643 -19.22 -0.96 56.09
CA ASP A 643 -17.95 -1.72 56.05
C ASP A 643 -16.72 -0.86 56.35
N SER A 644 -16.81 0.43 55.98
CA SER A 644 -15.78 1.43 56.26
C SER A 644 -15.52 1.62 57.76
N ARG A 645 -16.57 1.43 58.59
CA ARG A 645 -16.58 1.62 60.04
C ARG A 645 -16.33 0.34 60.83
N GLU A 646 -16.81 -0.81 60.35
CA GLU A 646 -16.73 -2.08 61.10
C GLU A 646 -15.53 -2.95 60.74
N ARG A 647 -15.10 -2.97 59.47
CA ARG A 647 -14.06 -3.92 59.01
C ARG A 647 -12.88 -3.28 58.28
N GLY A 648 -12.96 -2.01 57.86
CA GLY A 648 -11.85 -1.18 57.39
C GLY A 648 -11.21 -1.61 56.06
N GLY A 649 -11.23 -0.75 55.03
CA GLY A 649 -10.57 -0.99 53.73
C GLY A 649 -10.39 0.31 52.94
N SER A 650 -9.42 0.35 52.02
CA SER A 650 -9.19 1.49 51.10
C SER A 650 -10.16 1.50 49.92
N GLY A 651 -10.70 0.33 49.54
CA GLY A 651 -11.47 0.17 48.30
C GLY A 651 -10.58 0.15 47.05
N LEU A 652 -9.27 -0.02 47.20
CA LEU A 652 -8.31 -0.04 46.08
C LEU A 652 -7.77 -1.44 45.76
N GLY A 653 -7.77 -2.36 46.74
CA GLY A 653 -7.14 -3.67 46.59
C GLY A 653 -7.64 -4.52 45.42
N LEU A 654 -8.95 -4.52 45.12
CA LEU A 654 -9.50 -5.25 43.97
C LEU A 654 -9.18 -4.56 42.63
N ALA A 655 -9.16 -3.23 42.60
CA ALA A 655 -8.75 -2.46 41.41
C ALA A 655 -7.27 -2.72 41.06
N ILE A 656 -6.40 -2.75 42.08
CA ILE A 656 -4.97 -3.10 41.93
C ILE A 656 -4.84 -4.55 41.46
N SER A 657 -5.56 -5.47 42.09
CA SER A 657 -5.55 -6.89 41.70
C SER A 657 -5.95 -7.09 40.25
N ARG A 658 -6.98 -6.36 39.77
CA ARG A 658 -7.41 -6.40 38.37
C ARG A 658 -6.32 -5.88 37.44
N SER A 659 -5.74 -4.72 37.74
CA SER A 659 -4.66 -4.14 36.93
C SER A 659 -3.44 -5.06 36.84
N ILE A 660 -3.05 -5.70 37.96
CA ILE A 660 -1.96 -6.69 37.99
C ILE A 660 -2.26 -7.83 37.01
N VAL A 661 -3.46 -8.41 37.06
CA VAL A 661 -3.82 -9.55 36.20
C VAL A 661 -3.89 -9.14 34.72
N GLU A 662 -4.48 -7.99 34.41
CA GLU A 662 -4.60 -7.47 33.04
C GLU A 662 -3.23 -7.19 32.41
N ARG A 663 -2.27 -6.64 33.16
CA ARG A 663 -0.89 -6.44 32.68
C ARG A 663 -0.13 -7.75 32.43
N HIS A 664 -0.59 -8.86 33.00
CA HIS A 664 -0.09 -10.20 32.70
C HIS A 664 -0.82 -10.88 31.53
N GLY A 665 -1.75 -10.18 30.86
CA GLY A 665 -2.55 -10.74 29.77
C GLY A 665 -3.73 -11.60 30.25
N GLY A 666 -4.07 -11.50 31.54
CA GLY A 666 -5.15 -12.24 32.18
C GLY A 666 -6.42 -11.43 32.38
N ARG A 667 -7.40 -12.03 33.09
CA ARG A 667 -8.63 -11.37 33.53
C ARG A 667 -8.95 -11.72 34.98
N LEU A 668 -9.45 -10.75 35.77
CA LEU A 668 -9.97 -10.94 37.12
C LEU A 668 -11.47 -10.61 37.18
N TRP A 669 -12.30 -11.52 37.70
CA TRP A 669 -13.75 -11.32 37.87
C TRP A 669 -14.29 -11.96 39.16
N ALA A 670 -15.51 -11.60 39.53
CA ALA A 670 -16.20 -12.11 40.70
C ALA A 670 -17.48 -12.88 40.30
N GLU A 671 -17.79 -13.93 41.04
CA GLU A 671 -19.03 -14.70 40.97
C GLU A 671 -19.63 -14.80 42.38
N SER A 672 -20.93 -14.55 42.50
CA SER A 672 -21.69 -14.73 43.75
C SER A 672 -23.16 -14.94 43.41
N SER A 673 -23.84 -15.82 44.15
CA SER A 673 -25.28 -16.08 43.97
C SER A 673 -26.16 -15.06 44.72
N GLY A 674 -25.54 -14.00 45.26
CA GLY A 674 -26.17 -12.95 46.05
C GLY A 674 -25.78 -13.00 47.52
N GLU A 675 -26.42 -12.16 48.32
CA GLU A 675 -26.06 -12.00 49.72
C GLU A 675 -26.28 -13.29 50.55
N GLY A 676 -25.33 -13.60 51.43
CA GLY A 676 -25.33 -14.76 52.32
C GLY A 676 -24.89 -16.08 51.67
N THR A 677 -24.41 -16.06 50.43
CA THR A 677 -24.02 -17.27 49.67
C THR A 677 -22.52 -17.42 49.42
N GLY A 678 -21.70 -16.53 49.97
CA GLY A 678 -20.27 -16.46 49.66
C GLY A 678 -19.96 -15.78 48.32
N SER A 679 -18.67 -15.57 48.07
CA SER A 679 -18.16 -15.07 46.80
C SER A 679 -17.00 -15.92 46.29
N THR A 680 -16.83 -15.91 44.98
CA THR A 680 -15.71 -16.54 44.29
C THR A 680 -15.04 -15.51 43.41
N LEU A 681 -13.77 -15.22 43.70
CA LEU A 681 -12.91 -14.38 42.86
C LEU A 681 -12.06 -15.28 41.97
N ARG A 682 -12.11 -15.05 40.66
CA ARG A 682 -11.39 -15.83 39.64
C ARG A 682 -10.42 -14.95 38.87
N ALA A 683 -9.21 -15.44 38.67
CA ALA A 683 -8.17 -14.79 37.87
C ALA A 683 -7.62 -15.77 36.82
N THR A 684 -7.32 -15.30 35.61
CA THR A 684 -6.54 -16.08 34.62
C THR A 684 -5.12 -15.56 34.52
N LEU A 685 -4.14 -16.46 34.41
CA LEU A 685 -2.72 -16.15 34.24
C LEU A 685 -2.13 -16.94 33.05
N PRO A 686 -1.12 -16.42 32.36
CA PRO A 686 -0.45 -17.14 31.29
C PRO A 686 0.34 -18.35 31.84
N PRO A 687 0.19 -19.55 31.24
CA PRO A 687 0.94 -20.72 31.65
C PRO A 687 2.41 -20.53 31.27
N ALA A 688 3.30 -21.09 32.08
CA ALA A 688 4.67 -21.27 31.63
C ALA A 688 4.69 -22.26 30.45
N THR A 689 5.46 -21.95 29.41
CA THR A 689 5.61 -22.89 28.29
C THR A 689 6.33 -24.14 28.82
N PRO A 690 5.82 -25.36 28.58
CA PRO A 690 6.43 -26.55 29.16
C PRO A 690 7.79 -26.79 28.49
N GLN A 691 8.86 -26.30 29.11
CA GLN A 691 10.21 -26.70 28.77
C GLN A 691 10.42 -28.06 29.42
N ALA A 692 10.33 -29.12 28.62
CA ALA A 692 10.73 -30.45 29.06
C ALA A 692 12.23 -30.41 29.36
N ASP A 693 12.61 -30.50 30.63
CA ASP A 693 13.97 -30.90 30.96
C ASP A 693 14.05 -31.57 32.33
N HIS A 694 14.85 -32.62 32.38
CA HIS A 694 15.28 -33.24 33.63
C HIS A 694 15.98 -32.18 34.50
N PRO A 695 15.89 -32.28 35.84
CA PRO A 695 16.53 -31.32 36.74
C PRO A 695 18.01 -31.14 36.36
N PRO A 696 18.48 -29.88 36.17
CA PRO A 696 19.83 -29.62 35.69
C PRO A 696 20.86 -30.25 36.63
N ARG A 697 21.76 -31.05 36.05
CA ARG A 697 22.70 -31.84 36.83
C ARG A 697 23.90 -30.99 37.24
N VAL A 698 24.26 -30.98 38.52
CA VAL A 698 25.42 -30.25 39.07
C VAL A 698 26.42 -31.25 39.65
N VAL A 699 27.70 -31.10 39.35
CA VAL A 699 28.76 -31.91 39.98
C VAL A 699 29.42 -31.12 41.11
N VAL A 700 29.43 -31.66 42.32
CA VAL A 700 30.10 -31.05 43.47
C VAL A 700 31.38 -31.82 43.77
N VAL A 701 32.51 -31.12 43.79
CA VAL A 701 33.85 -31.66 44.02
C VAL A 701 34.46 -31.02 45.27
N ASP A 702 34.58 -31.78 46.35
CA ASP A 702 35.23 -31.36 47.59
C ASP A 702 35.83 -32.60 48.26
N ASP A 703 37.03 -32.52 48.85
CA ASP A 703 37.69 -33.69 49.47
C ASP A 703 37.01 -34.14 50.77
N ASP A 704 36.20 -33.27 51.38
CA ASP A 704 35.41 -33.58 52.56
C ASP A 704 33.98 -34.04 52.16
N LEU A 705 33.71 -35.32 52.41
CA LEU A 705 32.40 -35.92 52.15
C LEU A 705 31.26 -35.20 52.89
N TYR A 706 31.52 -34.64 54.07
CA TYR A 706 30.53 -33.87 54.81
C TYR A 706 30.16 -32.58 54.06
N VAL A 707 31.14 -31.88 53.50
CA VAL A 707 30.91 -30.66 52.70
C VAL A 707 30.14 -31.02 51.44
N VAL A 708 30.53 -32.10 50.74
CA VAL A 708 29.80 -32.60 49.57
C VAL A 708 28.32 -32.86 49.89
N ASP A 709 28.01 -33.52 51.00
CA ASP A 709 26.63 -33.84 51.39
C ASP A 709 25.81 -32.60 51.79
N VAL A 710 26.44 -31.61 52.43
CA VAL A 710 25.81 -30.32 52.76
C VAL A 710 25.49 -29.55 51.49
N LEU A 711 26.45 -29.41 50.57
CA LEU A 711 26.26 -28.71 49.31
C LEU A 711 25.24 -29.43 48.41
N ARG A 712 25.25 -30.76 48.41
CA ARG A 712 24.24 -31.60 47.76
C ARG A 712 22.84 -31.29 48.28
N SER A 713 22.64 -31.34 49.60
CA SER A 713 21.33 -31.08 50.21
C SER A 713 20.80 -29.68 49.87
N VAL A 714 21.67 -28.66 49.90
CA VAL A 714 21.31 -27.28 49.53
C VAL A 714 20.84 -27.21 48.07
N LEU A 715 21.58 -27.79 47.13
CA LEU A 715 21.26 -27.72 45.70
C LEU A 715 20.07 -28.63 45.33
N GLU A 716 19.96 -29.83 45.88
CA GLU A 716 18.82 -30.72 45.63
C GLU A 716 17.50 -30.11 46.14
N SER A 717 17.53 -29.41 47.28
CA SER A 717 16.35 -28.69 47.81
C SER A 717 15.84 -27.59 46.88
N ARG A 718 16.66 -27.20 45.89
CA ARG A 718 16.37 -26.16 44.89
C ARG A 718 16.16 -26.73 43.48
N GLY A 719 16.01 -28.05 43.36
CA GLY A 719 15.62 -28.71 42.10
C GLY A 719 16.77 -29.11 41.18
N TYR A 720 18.01 -29.13 41.65
CA TYR A 720 19.17 -29.65 40.90
C TYR A 720 19.37 -31.16 41.14
N ASP A 721 19.83 -31.89 40.14
CA ASP A 721 20.31 -33.29 40.30
C ASP A 721 21.81 -33.27 40.62
N VAL A 722 22.24 -33.69 41.80
CA VAL A 722 23.60 -33.41 42.27
C VAL A 722 24.46 -34.65 42.39
N VAL A 723 25.53 -34.70 41.60
CA VAL A 723 26.57 -35.75 41.66
C VAL A 723 27.73 -35.24 42.51
N GLY A 724 27.89 -35.79 43.71
CA GLY A 724 29.01 -35.44 44.59
C GLY A 724 30.20 -36.39 44.41
N VAL A 725 31.40 -35.84 44.34
CA VAL A 725 32.67 -36.58 44.17
C VAL A 725 33.72 -36.00 45.11
N THR A 726 34.58 -36.88 45.64
CA THR A 726 35.62 -36.50 46.62
C THR A 726 37.04 -36.68 46.11
N ASP A 727 37.19 -37.06 44.84
CA ASP A 727 38.45 -37.42 44.21
C ASP A 727 38.60 -36.77 42.83
N SER A 728 39.79 -36.26 42.53
CA SER A 728 40.08 -35.51 41.29
C SER A 728 39.97 -36.36 40.02
N ALA A 729 40.32 -37.65 40.10
CA ALA A 729 40.22 -38.57 38.96
C ALA A 729 38.76 -38.97 38.72
N GLN A 730 37.99 -39.16 39.80
CA GLN A 730 36.55 -39.38 39.71
C GLN A 730 35.80 -38.12 39.25
N ALA A 731 36.27 -36.93 39.64
CA ALA A 731 35.66 -35.66 39.27
C ALA A 731 35.68 -35.45 37.77
N PHE A 732 36.83 -35.63 37.11
CA PHE A 732 36.89 -35.49 35.65
C PHE A 732 36.02 -36.53 34.93
N ALA A 733 36.06 -37.79 35.36
CA ALA A 733 35.23 -38.85 34.79
C ALA A 733 33.72 -38.58 34.96
N ALA A 734 33.32 -38.06 36.12
CA ALA A 734 31.93 -37.66 36.40
C ALA A 734 31.51 -36.47 35.53
N ILE A 735 32.36 -35.46 35.38
CA ILE A 735 32.08 -34.29 34.54
C ILE A 735 31.97 -34.70 33.06
N GLU A 736 32.86 -35.55 32.57
CA GLU A 736 32.86 -36.01 31.18
C GLU A 736 31.67 -36.93 30.87
N ALA A 737 31.33 -37.84 31.78
CA ALA A 737 30.21 -38.77 31.61
C ALA A 737 28.85 -38.10 31.80
N ALA A 738 28.72 -37.21 32.79
CA ALA A 738 27.46 -36.58 33.15
C ALA A 738 27.15 -35.32 32.34
N ARG A 739 28.18 -34.65 31.79
CA ARG A 739 28.09 -33.33 31.14
C ARG A 739 27.18 -32.38 31.92
N PRO A 740 27.55 -32.05 33.16
CA PRO A 740 26.67 -31.32 34.06
C PRO A 740 26.41 -29.90 33.56
N ALA A 741 25.29 -29.33 33.98
CA ALA A 741 24.94 -27.93 33.79
C ALA A 741 25.90 -26.98 34.53
N ALA A 742 26.51 -27.43 35.64
CA ALA A 742 27.57 -26.71 36.34
C ALA A 742 28.44 -27.64 37.21
N VAL A 743 29.63 -27.17 37.58
CA VAL A 743 30.55 -27.82 38.51
C VAL A 743 30.83 -26.86 39.68
N VAL A 744 30.67 -27.33 40.91
CA VAL A 744 31.12 -26.63 42.11
C VAL A 744 32.41 -27.30 42.57
N LEU A 745 33.53 -26.58 42.59
CA LEU A 745 34.87 -27.15 42.76
C LEU A 745 35.62 -26.49 43.92
N ASP A 746 36.06 -27.28 44.90
CA ASP A 746 37.04 -26.83 45.88
C ASP A 746 38.47 -26.85 45.29
N LEU A 747 39.22 -25.78 45.58
CA LEU A 747 40.64 -25.69 45.24
C LEU A 747 41.56 -26.23 46.32
N ALA A 748 41.14 -26.22 47.59
CA ALA A 748 41.97 -26.50 48.75
C ALA A 748 41.92 -27.98 49.17
N MET A 749 42.11 -28.90 48.22
CA MET A 749 42.13 -30.34 48.50
C MET A 749 43.56 -30.82 48.83
N PRO A 750 43.81 -31.52 49.97
CA PRO A 750 45.13 -32.01 50.34
C PRO A 750 45.69 -33.05 49.36
N GLY A 751 46.86 -32.76 48.77
CA GLY A 751 47.59 -33.68 47.88
C GLY A 751 46.97 -33.88 46.49
N ARG A 752 45.99 -33.06 46.11
CA ARG A 752 45.17 -33.20 44.90
C ARG A 752 44.81 -31.82 44.35
N ASP A 753 45.36 -31.41 43.22
CA ASP A 753 45.19 -30.04 42.74
C ASP A 753 43.80 -29.84 42.11
N GLY A 754 42.86 -29.20 42.81
CA GLY A 754 41.60 -28.69 42.20
C GLY A 754 41.89 -27.77 41.00
N HIS A 755 43.04 -27.10 41.03
CA HIS A 755 43.61 -26.36 39.90
C HIS A 755 43.81 -27.23 38.65
N SER A 756 44.27 -28.49 38.82
CA SER A 756 44.48 -29.44 37.72
C SER A 756 43.18 -29.97 37.14
N VAL A 757 42.12 -30.10 37.96
CA VAL A 757 40.78 -30.48 37.48
C VAL A 757 40.21 -29.36 36.60
N LEU A 758 40.30 -28.11 37.05
CA LEU A 758 39.84 -26.96 36.27
C LEU A 758 40.60 -26.80 34.94
N ASP A 759 41.94 -26.86 34.99
CA ASP A 759 42.79 -26.77 33.80
C ASP A 759 42.48 -27.92 32.81
N ARG A 760 42.20 -29.12 33.31
CA ARG A 760 41.84 -30.27 32.48
C ARG A 760 40.44 -30.16 31.87
N VAL A 761 39.46 -29.67 32.63
CA VAL A 761 38.09 -29.38 32.15
C VAL A 761 38.16 -28.35 31.02
N ARG A 762 38.93 -27.27 31.19
CA ARG A 762 39.08 -26.23 30.17
C ARG A 762 39.82 -26.68 28.91
N ARG A 763 40.81 -27.58 29.02
CA ARG A 763 41.55 -28.11 27.86
C ARG A 763 40.83 -29.20 27.06
N THR A 764 39.70 -29.70 27.54
CA THR A 764 38.97 -30.80 26.90
C THR A 764 37.77 -30.26 26.15
N ALA A 765 37.75 -30.38 24.82
CA ALA A 765 36.69 -29.80 23.97
C ALA A 765 35.25 -30.17 24.37
N ALA A 766 35.05 -31.38 24.93
CA ALA A 766 33.74 -31.84 25.37
C ALA A 766 33.25 -31.22 26.70
N THR A 767 34.15 -30.65 27.50
CA THR A 767 33.85 -30.13 28.85
C THR A 767 34.31 -28.68 29.06
N ALA A 768 35.00 -28.08 28.09
CA ALA A 768 35.55 -26.72 28.17
C ALA A 768 34.50 -25.65 28.47
N ASN A 769 33.27 -25.84 28.01
CA ASN A 769 32.15 -24.91 28.18
C ASN A 769 31.28 -25.23 29.40
N VAL A 770 31.63 -26.23 30.20
CA VAL A 770 30.88 -26.55 31.43
C VAL A 770 31.17 -25.45 32.45
N PRO A 771 30.17 -24.75 32.99
CA PRO A 771 30.39 -23.70 33.98
C PRO A 771 31.02 -24.26 35.26
N VAL A 772 32.05 -23.61 35.81
CA VAL A 772 32.76 -24.00 37.02
C VAL A 772 32.72 -22.85 38.04
N VAL A 773 32.07 -23.10 39.18
CA VAL A 773 32.07 -22.25 40.37
C VAL A 773 33.15 -22.76 41.31
N ILE A 774 34.16 -21.93 41.55
CA ILE A 774 35.18 -22.22 42.56
C ILE A 774 34.65 -21.89 43.94
N VAL A 775 34.87 -22.78 44.90
CA VAL A 775 34.65 -22.52 46.32
C VAL A 775 35.99 -22.64 47.04
N SER A 776 36.56 -21.55 47.55
CA SER A 776 37.91 -21.55 48.14
C SER A 776 38.00 -20.69 49.39
N GLY A 777 38.88 -21.04 50.35
CA GLY A 777 39.21 -20.15 51.47
C GLY A 777 40.06 -18.92 51.10
N SER A 778 40.48 -18.81 49.83
CA SER A 778 41.32 -17.72 49.31
C SER A 778 40.55 -16.79 48.38
N GLN A 779 40.98 -15.53 48.30
CA GLN A 779 40.41 -14.56 47.37
C GLN A 779 40.94 -14.77 45.93
N PRO A 780 40.13 -14.50 44.89
CA PRO A 780 40.53 -14.67 43.49
C PRO A 780 41.77 -13.84 43.11
N SER A 781 41.98 -12.70 43.78
CA SER A 781 43.18 -11.84 43.63
C SER A 781 44.51 -12.55 43.95
N LYS A 782 44.48 -13.64 44.72
CA LYS A 782 45.67 -14.44 45.08
C LYS A 782 45.93 -15.61 44.12
N ALA A 783 45.01 -15.90 43.20
CA ALA A 783 45.07 -17.02 42.27
C ALA A 783 44.58 -16.59 40.86
N VAL A 784 45.16 -15.51 40.34
CA VAL A 784 44.70 -14.81 39.12
C VAL A 784 44.51 -15.73 37.92
N THR A 785 45.47 -16.63 37.66
CA THR A 785 45.43 -17.58 36.52
C THR A 785 44.31 -18.62 36.67
N THR A 786 43.93 -18.97 37.89
CA THR A 786 42.87 -19.95 38.17
C THR A 786 41.51 -19.27 38.21
N ALA A 787 41.47 -18.06 38.76
CA ALA A 787 40.29 -17.21 38.73
C ALA A 787 39.87 -16.85 37.30
N SER A 788 40.82 -16.68 36.37
CA SER A 788 40.51 -16.44 34.95
C SER A 788 39.94 -17.65 34.21
N LEU A 789 40.03 -18.86 34.78
CA LEU A 789 39.48 -20.08 34.20
C LEU A 789 38.13 -20.46 34.82
N ALA A 790 37.72 -19.82 35.92
CA ALA A 790 36.46 -20.10 36.60
C ALA A 790 35.40 -19.07 36.23
N ASP A 791 34.14 -19.52 36.24
CA ASP A 791 33.00 -18.66 35.90
C ASP A 791 32.59 -17.78 37.07
N ARG A 792 32.67 -18.34 38.28
CA ARG A 792 32.43 -17.63 39.54
C ARG A 792 33.34 -18.16 40.64
N TRP A 793 33.52 -17.34 41.66
CA TRP A 793 34.35 -17.64 42.81
C TRP A 793 33.62 -17.27 44.10
N LEU A 794 33.48 -18.24 45.00
CA LEU A 794 32.91 -18.08 46.33
C LEU A 794 33.98 -18.31 47.39
N VAL A 795 34.04 -17.40 48.37
CA VAL A 795 35.02 -17.48 49.47
C VAL A 795 34.39 -18.23 50.64
N LYS A 796 35.02 -19.33 51.11
CA LYS A 796 34.56 -20.08 52.29
C LYS A 796 34.64 -19.16 53.55
N PRO A 797 33.63 -19.14 54.44
CA PRO A 797 32.42 -19.95 54.45
C PRO A 797 31.36 -19.44 53.45
N VAL A 798 30.75 -20.36 52.71
CA VAL A 798 29.74 -20.03 51.68
C VAL A 798 28.34 -20.06 52.27
N ASP A 799 27.56 -19.01 52.04
CA ASP A 799 26.13 -18.95 52.38
C ASP A 799 25.29 -19.80 51.40
N PRO A 800 24.36 -20.66 51.87
CA PRO A 800 23.53 -21.49 50.99
C PRO A 800 22.74 -20.71 49.92
N ALA A 801 22.24 -19.51 50.24
CA ALA A 801 21.53 -18.70 49.26
C ALA A 801 22.49 -18.09 48.23
N GLU A 802 23.68 -17.66 48.67
CA GLU A 802 24.74 -17.18 47.76
C GLU A 802 25.24 -18.27 46.81
N LEU A 803 25.41 -19.50 47.31
CA LEU A 803 25.82 -20.64 46.48
C LEU A 803 24.80 -20.91 45.38
N GLU A 804 23.51 -21.08 45.72
CA GLU A 804 22.55 -21.45 44.69
C GLU A 804 22.26 -20.29 43.74
N ARG A 805 22.26 -19.04 44.21
CA ARG A 805 22.22 -17.87 43.32
C ARG A 805 23.37 -17.91 42.31
N THR A 806 24.58 -18.20 42.78
CA THR A 806 25.78 -18.25 41.92
C THR A 806 25.72 -19.42 40.93
N VAL A 807 25.29 -20.60 41.38
CA VAL A 807 25.11 -21.79 40.51
C VAL A 807 24.03 -21.54 39.47
N ARG A 808 22.90 -20.94 39.87
CA ARG A 808 21.81 -20.56 38.96
C ARG A 808 22.29 -19.56 37.93
N GLU A 809 23.01 -18.52 38.37
CA GLU A 809 23.58 -17.50 37.49
C GLU A 809 24.51 -18.12 36.45
N VAL A 810 25.41 -19.03 36.81
CA VAL A 810 26.33 -19.65 35.82
C VAL A 810 25.66 -20.69 34.92
N ILE A 811 24.53 -21.27 35.33
CA ILE A 811 23.73 -22.15 34.48
C ILE A 811 22.93 -21.32 33.46
N SER A 812 22.41 -20.17 33.90
CA SER A 812 21.67 -19.23 33.06
C SER A 812 22.57 -18.43 32.11
N LEU A 813 23.74 -18.00 32.59
CA LEU A 813 24.78 -17.33 31.82
C LEU A 813 25.66 -18.42 31.19
N ARG A 814 25.35 -18.89 29.98
CA ARG A 814 26.21 -19.83 29.25
C ARG A 814 27.56 -19.14 28.96
N PRO A 815 28.63 -19.40 29.73
CA PRO A 815 29.83 -18.59 29.66
C PRO A 815 30.70 -19.02 28.49
N HIS A 816 31.17 -18.03 27.73
CA HIS A 816 32.03 -18.22 26.58
C HIS A 816 33.49 -18.10 27.02
N HIS A 817 34.28 -19.19 26.96
CA HIS A 817 35.71 -19.20 27.35
C HIS A 817 36.66 -19.09 26.16
N GLU A 818 36.13 -18.73 24.99
CA GLU A 818 36.89 -18.66 23.77
C GLU A 818 37.89 -17.49 23.77
N HIS A 819 39.04 -17.69 23.09
CA HIS A 819 40.06 -16.65 22.94
C HIS A 819 39.65 -15.64 21.87
N VAL A 820 39.57 -14.37 22.23
CA VAL A 820 39.22 -13.26 21.33
C VAL A 820 40.42 -12.32 21.21
N LEU A 821 40.85 -12.08 19.97
CA LEU A 821 41.87 -11.07 19.69
C LEU A 821 41.17 -9.75 19.34
N VAL A 822 41.47 -8.70 20.10
CA VAL A 822 40.97 -7.34 19.87
C VAL A 822 42.13 -6.49 19.36
N VAL A 823 41.99 -5.94 18.16
CA VAL A 823 42.99 -5.08 17.51
C VAL A 823 42.47 -3.64 17.50
N GLU A 824 42.98 -2.83 18.41
CA GLU A 824 42.48 -1.50 18.75
C GLU A 824 43.65 -0.59 19.16
N ASP A 825 43.81 0.56 18.51
CA ASP A 825 44.93 1.48 18.77
C ASP A 825 44.67 2.45 19.93
N ASP A 826 43.40 2.75 20.20
CA ASP A 826 42.98 3.55 21.36
C ASP A 826 43.11 2.72 22.66
N PRO A 827 44.00 3.10 23.59
CA PRO A 827 44.24 2.32 24.81
C PRO A 827 43.03 2.33 25.76
N ASP A 828 42.22 3.39 25.77
CA ASP A 828 41.07 3.52 26.66
C ASP A 828 39.92 2.66 26.12
N LEU A 829 39.63 2.75 24.82
CA LEU A 829 38.62 1.92 24.18
C LEU A 829 39.00 0.43 24.20
N GLY A 830 40.27 0.10 23.95
CA GLY A 830 40.76 -1.28 24.02
C GLY A 830 40.58 -1.88 25.41
N GLU A 831 40.78 -1.09 26.46
CA GLU A 831 40.58 -1.51 27.85
C GLU A 831 39.10 -1.71 28.19
N VAL A 832 38.22 -0.83 27.68
CA VAL A 832 36.76 -0.98 27.80
C VAL A 832 36.29 -2.26 27.11
N LEU A 833 36.71 -2.51 25.87
CA LEU A 833 36.34 -3.71 25.12
C LEU A 833 36.86 -4.98 25.82
N ARG A 834 38.09 -4.95 26.34
CA ARG A 834 38.63 -6.06 27.14
C ARG A 834 37.76 -6.32 28.36
N THR A 835 37.43 -5.28 29.12
CA THR A 835 36.63 -5.41 30.35
C THR A 835 35.24 -5.97 30.05
N LEU A 836 34.59 -5.47 28.99
CA LEU A 836 33.26 -5.93 28.58
C LEU A 836 33.25 -7.40 28.14
N LEU A 837 34.18 -7.78 27.26
CA LEU A 837 34.27 -9.14 26.74
C LEU A 837 34.72 -10.13 27.83
N GLN A 838 35.65 -9.74 28.72
CA GLN A 838 36.01 -10.54 29.89
C GLN A 838 34.84 -10.67 30.88
N GLY A 839 33.99 -9.65 31.00
CA GLY A 839 32.76 -9.70 31.78
C GLY A 839 31.76 -10.74 31.29
N ALA A 840 31.86 -11.14 30.01
CA ALA A 840 31.09 -12.23 29.41
C ALA A 840 31.79 -13.61 29.43
N GLY A 841 32.94 -13.70 30.11
CA GLY A 841 33.72 -14.94 30.27
C GLY A 841 34.87 -15.13 29.26
N LEU A 842 35.01 -14.25 28.27
CA LEU A 842 35.95 -14.44 27.16
C LEU A 842 37.41 -14.18 27.56
N VAL A 843 38.34 -14.94 26.97
CA VAL A 843 39.78 -14.69 27.14
C VAL A 843 40.23 -13.68 26.08
N VAL A 844 40.52 -12.44 26.48
CA VAL A 844 40.82 -11.36 25.53
C VAL A 844 42.32 -11.04 25.47
N THR A 845 42.88 -11.00 24.26
CA THR A 845 44.21 -10.43 23.99
C THR A 845 44.08 -9.14 23.21
N LEU A 846 44.79 -8.09 23.63
CA LEU A 846 44.80 -6.78 22.98
C LEU A 846 46.06 -6.63 22.12
N ALA A 847 45.89 -6.15 20.89
CA ALA A 847 46.96 -5.71 20.01
C ALA A 847 46.70 -4.27 19.55
N ARG A 848 47.71 -3.39 19.65
CA ARG A 848 47.54 -1.95 19.38
C ARG A 848 47.99 -1.51 18.00
N SER A 849 48.50 -2.45 17.22
CA SER A 849 49.10 -2.19 15.91
C SER A 849 48.97 -3.41 15.01
N VAL A 850 49.10 -3.22 13.69
CA VAL A 850 49.13 -4.28 12.70
C VAL A 850 50.26 -5.27 13.01
N ARG A 851 51.43 -4.76 13.42
CA ARG A 851 52.57 -5.59 13.80
C ARG A 851 52.31 -6.45 15.04
N GLU A 852 51.76 -5.86 16.11
CA GLU A 852 51.41 -6.62 17.33
C GLU A 852 50.34 -7.69 17.04
N ALA A 853 49.34 -7.36 16.20
CA ALA A 853 48.34 -8.33 15.80
C ALA A 853 48.98 -9.50 15.05
N GLN A 854 49.92 -9.24 14.14
CA GLN A 854 50.66 -10.29 13.41
C GLN A 854 51.55 -11.13 14.33
N ASP A 855 52.20 -10.52 15.33
CA ASP A 855 53.03 -11.23 16.30
C ASP A 855 52.18 -12.19 17.15
N VAL A 856 50.99 -11.76 17.59
CA VAL A 856 50.03 -12.62 18.31
C VAL A 856 49.53 -13.75 17.42
N LEU A 857 49.16 -13.45 16.16
CA LEU A 857 48.67 -14.44 15.20
C LEU A 857 49.74 -15.44 14.73
N ALA A 858 51.02 -15.10 14.88
CA ALA A 858 52.15 -16.00 14.60
C ALA A 858 52.39 -17.03 15.72
N THR A 859 51.76 -16.85 16.88
CA THR A 859 51.80 -17.85 17.96
C THR A 859 50.91 -19.06 17.63
N PRO A 860 51.16 -20.23 18.23
CA PRO A 860 50.35 -21.43 17.97
C PRO A 860 48.90 -21.32 18.51
N GLU A 861 48.59 -20.35 19.38
CA GLU A 861 47.24 -20.13 19.91
C GLU A 861 46.36 -19.42 18.88
N GLU A 862 45.25 -20.05 18.49
CA GLU A 862 44.30 -19.50 17.50
C GLU A 862 43.18 -18.74 18.20
N PRO A 863 42.92 -17.48 17.81
CA PRO A 863 41.73 -16.79 18.29
C PRO A 863 40.49 -17.41 17.65
N ALA A 864 39.46 -17.63 18.47
CA ALA A 864 38.14 -18.07 18.04
C ALA A 864 37.34 -16.96 17.36
N LEU A 865 37.67 -15.68 17.62
CA LEU A 865 37.09 -14.51 16.98
C LEU A 865 38.08 -13.34 16.97
N LEU A 866 38.04 -12.52 15.91
CA LEU A 866 38.81 -11.29 15.79
C LEU A 866 37.89 -10.07 15.86
N VAL A 867 38.17 -9.11 16.74
CA VAL A 867 37.61 -7.76 16.71
C VAL A 867 38.69 -6.83 16.15
N LEU A 868 38.40 -6.12 15.06
CA LEU A 868 39.40 -5.37 14.30
C LEU A 868 38.95 -3.94 14.00
N ASP A 869 39.73 -2.95 14.45
CA ASP A 869 39.70 -1.62 13.84
C ASP A 869 40.55 -1.57 12.56
N LEU A 870 40.06 -0.83 11.58
CA LEU A 870 40.71 -0.60 10.30
C LEU A 870 41.69 0.58 10.33
N ALA A 871 41.51 1.53 11.24
CA ALA A 871 42.41 2.67 11.42
C ALA A 871 43.45 2.34 12.48
N LEU A 872 44.63 1.86 12.05
CA LEU A 872 45.73 1.51 12.96
C LEU A 872 46.96 2.40 12.66
N PRO A 873 47.83 2.65 13.65
CA PRO A 873 48.91 3.64 13.54
C PRO A 873 50.04 3.25 12.60
N ASP A 874 50.25 1.96 12.35
CA ASP A 874 51.36 1.39 11.57
C ASP A 874 50.95 0.76 10.23
N GLY A 875 49.66 0.82 9.88
CA GLY A 875 49.13 0.26 8.64
C GLY A 875 47.59 0.27 8.62
N ALA A 876 46.98 -0.16 7.51
CA ALA A 876 45.52 -0.29 7.47
C ALA A 876 45.09 -1.68 7.94
N GLY A 877 44.11 -1.80 8.84
CA GLY A 877 43.66 -3.09 9.39
C GLY A 877 43.24 -4.13 8.32
N ARG A 878 42.89 -3.69 7.11
CA ARG A 878 42.69 -4.57 5.93
C ARG A 878 43.90 -5.44 5.59
N GLU A 879 45.12 -5.04 5.95
CA GLU A 879 46.34 -5.80 5.76
C GLU A 879 46.39 -7.02 6.68
N VAL A 880 45.84 -6.91 7.89
CA VAL A 880 45.64 -8.02 8.83
C VAL A 880 44.70 -9.05 8.20
N VAL A 881 43.55 -8.61 7.67
CA VAL A 881 42.59 -9.49 6.97
C VAL A 881 43.22 -10.15 5.73
N ALA A 882 44.00 -9.41 4.95
CA ALA A 882 44.68 -9.95 3.78
C ALA A 882 45.79 -10.96 4.12
N ALA A 883 46.44 -10.82 5.29
CA ALA A 883 47.40 -11.78 5.81
C ALA A 883 46.69 -13.05 6.31
N LEU A 884 45.62 -12.90 7.10
CA LEU A 884 44.78 -13.99 7.60
C LEU A 884 44.17 -14.83 6.48
N ARG A 885 43.74 -14.21 5.38
CA ARG A 885 43.21 -14.92 4.20
C ARG A 885 44.26 -15.79 3.49
N ARG A 886 45.54 -15.41 3.58
CA ARG A 886 46.67 -16.19 3.03
C ARG A 886 47.09 -17.33 3.97
N ASP A 887 46.74 -17.24 5.24
CA ASP A 887 46.93 -18.30 6.22
C ASP A 887 45.75 -19.28 6.16
N GLY A 888 45.98 -20.48 5.62
CA GLY A 888 44.94 -21.49 5.45
C GLY A 888 44.27 -21.91 6.76
N ARG A 889 44.96 -21.76 7.90
CA ARG A 889 44.46 -22.07 9.24
C ARG A 889 43.46 -21.03 9.73
N LEU A 890 43.78 -19.75 9.56
CA LEU A 890 43.03 -18.64 10.12
C LEU A 890 42.00 -18.03 9.14
N SER A 891 42.01 -18.46 7.88
CA SER A 891 41.12 -17.95 6.81
C SER A 891 39.61 -18.00 7.08
N ARG A 892 39.16 -18.73 8.11
CA ARG A 892 37.75 -18.92 8.48
C ARG A 892 37.37 -18.34 9.84
N VAL A 893 38.30 -17.71 10.56
CA VAL A 893 38.02 -17.11 11.85
C VAL A 893 36.92 -16.04 11.71
N PRO A 894 35.86 -16.09 12.54
CA PRO A 894 34.85 -15.05 12.60
C PRO A 894 35.45 -13.67 12.86
N LEU A 895 34.90 -12.64 12.21
CA LEU A 895 35.47 -11.30 12.21
C LEU A 895 34.41 -10.24 12.54
N VAL A 896 34.66 -9.46 13.58
CA VAL A 896 33.92 -8.23 13.87
C VAL A 896 34.80 -7.05 13.46
N VAL A 897 34.42 -6.37 12.38
CA VAL A 897 35.05 -5.11 11.99
C VAL A 897 34.41 -4.00 12.79
N TYR A 898 35.08 -3.51 13.82
CA TYR A 898 34.61 -2.40 14.66
C TYR A 898 35.43 -1.15 14.32
N SER A 899 34.91 -0.30 13.43
CA SER A 899 35.67 0.85 12.93
C SER A 899 34.83 2.12 12.80
N GLY A 900 35.46 3.28 12.96
CA GLY A 900 34.81 4.58 12.70
C GLY A 900 34.63 4.88 11.21
N ALA A 901 35.33 4.17 10.32
CA ALA A 901 35.32 4.39 8.88
C ALA A 901 33.99 3.94 8.22
N ARG A 902 33.42 4.78 7.36
CA ARG A 902 32.30 4.38 6.49
C ARG A 902 32.82 3.50 5.35
N LEU A 903 32.36 2.25 5.30
CA LEU A 903 32.76 1.27 4.28
C LEU A 903 31.65 1.11 3.24
N ASP A 904 32.01 1.22 1.96
CA ASP A 904 31.13 0.89 0.84
C ASP A 904 31.01 -0.64 0.61
N ALA A 905 30.13 -1.05 -0.29
CA ALA A 905 29.89 -2.46 -0.58
C ALA A 905 31.13 -3.21 -1.11
N ARG A 906 32.03 -2.53 -1.85
CA ARG A 906 33.27 -3.14 -2.38
C ARG A 906 34.31 -3.29 -1.29
N GLN A 907 34.42 -2.32 -0.40
CA GLN A 907 35.31 -2.33 0.76
C GLN A 907 34.91 -3.43 1.75
N ARG A 908 33.61 -3.57 2.04
CA ARG A 908 33.07 -4.66 2.87
C ARG A 908 33.36 -6.04 2.27
N ALA A 909 33.18 -6.22 0.96
CA ALA A 909 33.49 -7.48 0.29
C ALA A 909 34.98 -7.86 0.42
N GLY A 910 35.88 -6.87 0.36
CA GLY A 910 37.32 -7.07 0.52
C GLY A 910 37.75 -7.46 1.94
N LEU A 911 36.91 -7.22 2.95
CA LEU A 911 37.18 -7.44 4.37
C LEU A 911 36.54 -8.71 4.94
N ARG A 912 35.80 -9.49 4.13
CA ARG A 912 35.17 -10.74 4.61
C ARG A 912 36.20 -11.86 4.78
N LEU A 913 36.15 -12.56 5.91
CA LEU A 913 37.01 -13.71 6.21
C LEU A 913 36.15 -14.99 6.34
N GLY A 914 35.76 -15.37 7.56
CA GLY A 914 34.61 -16.23 7.84
C GLY A 914 33.31 -15.42 7.96
N ASP A 915 32.43 -15.81 8.89
CA ASP A 915 31.27 -15.00 9.25
C ASP A 915 31.74 -13.64 9.78
N THR A 916 31.34 -12.58 9.08
CA THR A 916 31.89 -11.24 9.29
C THR A 916 30.78 -10.22 9.56
N VAL A 917 30.84 -9.57 10.72
CA VAL A 917 29.93 -8.50 11.14
C VAL A 917 30.65 -7.17 11.06
N PHE A 918 29.96 -6.13 10.60
CA PHE A 918 30.50 -4.78 10.48
C PHE A 918 29.77 -3.85 11.46
N LEU A 919 30.50 -3.38 12.47
CA LEU A 919 30.01 -2.46 13.49
C LEU A 919 30.74 -1.12 13.37
N ARG A 920 30.02 -0.03 13.68
CA ARG A 920 30.55 1.32 13.53
C ARG A 920 30.80 1.96 14.90
N LYS A 921 32.05 2.34 15.16
CA LYS A 921 32.43 3.11 16.35
C LYS A 921 31.63 4.43 16.37
N GLY A 922 30.96 4.71 17.49
CA GLY A 922 30.14 5.91 17.69
C GLY A 922 28.63 5.73 17.47
N SER A 923 28.18 4.81 16.61
CA SER A 923 26.74 4.45 16.52
C SER A 923 26.41 3.14 17.24
N THR A 924 27.42 2.31 17.46
CA THR A 924 27.32 1.09 18.27
C THR A 924 28.17 1.31 19.51
N SER A 925 27.50 1.39 20.66
CA SER A 925 28.19 1.49 21.95
C SER A 925 29.02 0.21 22.18
N PRO A 926 30.13 0.30 22.93
CA PRO A 926 30.98 -0.86 23.22
C PRO A 926 30.20 -2.05 23.81
N GLU A 927 29.12 -1.81 24.56
CA GLU A 927 28.27 -2.85 25.15
C GLU A 927 27.49 -3.63 24.09
N LYS A 928 27.03 -2.95 23.03
CA LYS A 928 26.32 -3.57 21.89
C LYS A 928 27.23 -4.42 21.00
N LEU A 929 28.56 -4.39 21.21
CA LEU A 929 29.50 -5.27 20.52
C LEU A 929 29.44 -6.70 21.06
N LEU A 930 29.01 -6.88 22.31
CA LEU A 930 29.01 -8.17 22.99
C LEU A 930 28.11 -9.18 22.28
N GLU A 931 26.87 -8.80 21.98
CA GLU A 931 25.88 -9.69 21.36
C GLU A 931 26.35 -10.29 20.01
N PRO A 932 26.81 -9.48 19.02
CA PRO A 932 27.38 -10.03 17.78
C PRO A 932 28.62 -10.92 17.98
N VAL A 933 29.44 -10.64 19.00
CA VAL A 933 30.60 -11.49 19.33
C VAL A 933 30.13 -12.85 19.83
N LEU A 934 29.15 -12.90 20.74
CA LEU A 934 28.63 -14.15 21.29
C LEU A 934 27.91 -14.98 20.22
N GLU A 935 27.08 -14.36 19.37
CA GLU A 935 26.38 -15.04 18.27
C GLU A 935 27.33 -15.70 17.26
N LEU A 936 28.42 -14.99 16.91
CA LEU A 936 29.43 -15.52 15.99
C LEU A 936 30.19 -16.69 16.62
N LEU A 937 30.50 -16.62 17.92
CA LEU A 937 31.14 -17.71 18.65
C LEU A 937 30.21 -18.93 18.75
N ASP A 938 28.91 -18.74 19.00
CA ASP A 938 27.92 -19.82 19.03
C ASP A 938 27.70 -20.50 17.68
N THR A 939 27.69 -19.71 16.61
CA THR A 939 27.60 -20.22 15.24
C THR A 939 28.86 -21.01 14.87
N ALA A 940 30.04 -20.49 15.19
CA ALA A 940 31.31 -21.18 14.94
C ALA A 940 31.45 -22.49 15.75
N ALA A 941 30.89 -22.54 16.95
CA ALA A 941 30.87 -23.73 17.81
C ALA A 941 29.75 -24.73 17.46
N GLY A 942 28.88 -24.43 16.48
CA GLY A 942 27.75 -25.28 16.09
C GLY A 942 26.66 -25.39 17.16
N ARG A 943 26.57 -24.40 18.06
CA ARG A 943 25.61 -24.35 19.17
C ARG A 943 24.23 -23.84 18.75
N THR A 944 24.12 -23.30 17.54
CA THR A 944 22.85 -22.95 16.88
C THR A 944 22.41 -24.08 15.94
N SER A 945 21.21 -24.64 16.14
CA SER A 945 20.61 -25.58 15.20
C SER A 945 20.16 -24.82 13.95
N THR A 946 21.02 -24.74 12.94
CA THR A 946 20.61 -24.32 11.60
C THR A 946 19.74 -25.41 10.99
N GLU A 947 18.42 -25.18 10.89
CA GLU A 947 17.62 -25.83 9.85
C GLU A 947 18.20 -25.45 8.47
N PRO A 948 18.46 -26.41 7.57
CA PRO A 948 18.97 -26.11 6.24
C PRO A 948 17.81 -25.67 5.34
N GLY A 949 17.51 -24.36 5.33
CA GLY A 949 16.68 -23.76 4.28
C GLY A 949 15.96 -22.46 4.63
N ARG A 950 16.67 -21.33 4.62
CA ARG A 950 16.16 -20.01 4.16
C ARG A 950 17.31 -18.98 4.12
N PRO A 951 17.59 -18.32 2.98
CA PRO A 951 18.46 -17.16 2.96
C PRO A 951 17.66 -15.92 3.40
N GLY A 952 17.99 -15.39 4.58
CA GLY A 952 17.67 -14.02 5.02
C GLY A 952 16.21 -13.74 5.38
N GLU A 953 15.82 -14.03 6.62
CA GLU A 953 14.64 -13.43 7.28
C GLU A 953 14.94 -13.33 8.79
N SER A 954 15.51 -12.20 9.23
CA SER A 954 15.49 -11.79 10.64
C SER A 954 14.29 -10.88 10.85
N LEU A 955 13.42 -11.28 11.78
CA LEU A 955 12.32 -10.52 12.39
C LEU A 955 11.17 -10.14 11.42
N ARG A 956 10.25 -11.10 11.24
CA ARG A 956 8.86 -10.86 10.83
C ARG A 956 7.92 -11.26 11.96
N THR A 957 7.22 -10.29 12.53
CA THR A 957 5.95 -10.46 13.23
C THR A 957 4.83 -10.27 12.19
N GLU A 958 4.20 -11.35 11.75
CA GLU A 958 2.92 -11.32 11.05
C GLU A 958 1.86 -12.00 11.93
N ASP A 959 0.89 -11.21 12.38
CA ASP A 959 -0.43 -11.66 12.81
C ASP A 959 -1.24 -12.08 11.56
N GLU A 960 -1.61 -13.34 11.45
CA GLU A 960 -2.57 -13.83 10.46
C GLU A 960 -4.00 -13.71 11.01
N TRP A 961 -4.78 -12.75 10.50
CA TRP A 961 -6.25 -12.78 10.56
C TRP A 961 -6.80 -13.16 9.17
N ARG A 962 -7.52 -14.28 9.08
CA ARG A 962 -8.14 -14.74 7.83
C ARG A 962 -9.43 -13.95 7.48
N PRO A 963 -9.72 -13.73 6.19
CA PRO A 963 -10.79 -12.85 5.73
C PRO A 963 -12.17 -13.54 5.68
N GLY A 964 -13.17 -12.88 6.25
CA GLY A 964 -14.59 -13.18 6.04
C GLY A 964 -15.07 -12.77 4.63
N ALA A 965 -15.96 -13.58 4.09
CA ALA A 965 -16.61 -13.45 2.78
C ALA A 965 -17.40 -12.13 2.59
N PRO A 966 -17.66 -11.70 1.35
CA PRO A 966 -18.25 -10.39 1.05
C PRO A 966 -19.77 -10.39 1.24
N PRO A 967 -20.40 -9.25 1.55
CA PRO A 967 -21.84 -9.13 1.46
C PRO A 967 -22.24 -8.89 0.00
N SER A 968 -22.92 -9.86 -0.61
CA SER A 968 -23.93 -9.55 -1.62
C SER A 968 -25.28 -9.43 -0.92
N THR A 969 -26.14 -8.59 -1.49
CA THR A 969 -27.61 -8.60 -1.36
C THR A 969 -28.23 -9.89 -0.88
#